data_AF-A0A7J9SH37-F1
#
_entry.id   AF-A0A7J9SH37-F1
#
_cell.length_a   1.000
_cell.length_b   1.000
_cell.length_c   1.000
_cell.angle_alpha   90.00
_cell.angle_beta   90.00
_cell.angle_gamma   90.00
#
_symmetry.space_group_name_H-M   'P 1'
#
loop_
_entity.id
_entity.type
_entity.pdbx_description
1 polymer ?
#
loop_
_entity_poly.entity_id
_entity_poly.type
_entity_poly.pdbx_seq_one_letter_code
_entity_poly.pdbx_strand_id
1 'polypeptide(L)'
;MFVRDLPVSAAVREQYRASGIEELYPPQAAAVEAGVTRGENVVAAIPTASGKTLIAELAMLTAEGPALYIVPLRALAREKYESFTELPGVSVGISTGDFDSPAEELGEEDIVVATAEKVDSAIRNGASWVAELACVVVDEVHLLGRPRRGPTLEITLATLQRRAPGVQVVALSATVENPDAIADWLDAELVESTWRPVSLRTGVYADGDVEFDDGSTLAVDVPPVGPNDDRGTEATAALVADAVDDGGQCLAFVRSRREAESLAARLAEEPSLQERYGGGPGRGAGSDGADAERGAEADTENGADAADPPGPRLAAAVRERGGTETGRRLATAVESGVAFHHAGLSSDHRSLVESAYRDREVGVICATPTLAAGVNVPARRVVVRDLERYTGEEMTPLPVLEVHQMCGRAGRPHLDPYGEAVLVAADDPGAVRERYVDAGPEAVESQLTEREALRTHMLSVVASGFADSKRGVLDLLDATFFAFQSPDVDLSGLVDEVAAELSGMGLLAVGGGNAAGDADGSDAPEGALSATDLGATVSRQYVRPETGARLVEAVRTIESMPAADVTPLTALGAVCATPDTRGTYLGNRERAAIYRYATQHAAEFTTAPDEAADFESWLCAVKLARIIREWIDGAAPETLVEQYRIGPGDLESHLERAAWLLGAADALADTLDSEVSVFASVREDLAASTDAEGDRRRRP
;
A
#
# COMPACT_ATOMS: atom_id res chain seq x y z
N MET A 1 -2.97 23.76 23.58
CA MET A 1 -2.56 22.97 24.76
C MET A 1 -1.05 22.81 24.71
N PHE A 2 -0.30 23.00 25.80
CA PHE A 2 1.17 22.90 25.77
C PHE A 2 1.64 21.46 25.98
N VAL A 3 2.74 21.07 25.33
CA VAL A 3 3.36 19.74 25.50
C VAL A 3 3.72 19.44 26.96
N ARG A 4 4.08 20.47 27.74
CA ARG A 4 4.42 20.32 29.16
C ARG A 4 3.28 19.76 30.01
N ASP A 5 2.03 19.99 29.58
CA ASP A 5 0.83 19.61 30.31
C ASP A 5 0.33 18.21 29.93
N LEU A 6 0.99 17.53 28.98
CA LEU A 6 0.58 16.21 28.51
C LEU A 6 0.90 15.10 29.53
N PRO A 7 0.01 14.10 29.67
CA PRO A 7 0.15 13.00 30.63
C PRO A 7 1.11 11.90 30.15
N VAL A 8 2.21 12.27 29.49
CA VAL A 8 3.25 11.34 29.02
C VAL A 8 4.55 11.51 29.81
N SER A 9 5.52 10.61 29.62
CA SER A 9 6.80 10.65 30.33
C SER A 9 7.55 11.99 30.11
N ALA A 10 8.43 12.35 31.05
CA ALA A 10 9.24 13.56 30.91
C ALA A 10 10.19 13.49 29.70
N ALA A 11 10.69 12.29 29.38
CA ALA A 11 11.57 12.06 28.24
C ALA A 11 10.83 12.27 26.92
N VAL A 12 9.61 11.75 26.78
CA VAL A 12 8.74 11.97 25.61
C VAL A 12 8.48 13.46 25.41
N ARG A 13 8.10 14.18 26.49
CA ARG A 13 7.87 15.63 26.43
C ARG A 13 9.08 16.41 25.95
N GLU A 14 10.29 15.99 26.33
CA GLU A 14 11.52 16.64 25.88
C GLU A 14 11.83 16.34 24.42
N GLN A 15 11.60 15.11 23.96
CA GLN A 15 11.73 14.74 22.55
C GLN A 15 10.78 15.55 21.66
N TYR A 16 9.52 15.69 22.04
CA TYR A 16 8.58 16.53 21.30
C TYR A 16 9.07 17.98 21.16
N ARG A 17 9.62 18.57 22.22
CA ARG A 17 10.22 19.91 22.15
C ARG A 17 11.46 19.96 21.28
N ALA A 18 12.32 18.94 21.36
CA ALA A 18 13.51 18.84 20.50
C ALA A 18 13.14 18.75 19.01
N SER A 19 12.00 18.13 18.70
CA SER A 19 11.40 18.10 17.37
C SER A 19 10.62 19.38 17.00
N GLY A 20 10.66 20.42 17.83
CA GLY A 20 10.01 21.72 17.59
C GLY A 20 8.53 21.79 17.97
N ILE A 21 7.99 20.79 18.67
CA ILE A 21 6.59 20.75 19.12
C ILE A 21 6.50 21.32 20.53
N GLU A 22 6.11 22.60 20.65
CA GLU A 22 5.87 23.25 21.95
C GLU A 22 4.39 23.25 22.35
N GLU A 23 3.51 23.42 21.36
CA GLU A 23 2.06 23.45 21.49
C GLU A 23 1.42 22.47 20.52
N LEU A 24 0.34 21.83 20.96
CA LEU A 24 -0.50 21.01 20.11
C LEU A 24 -1.30 21.86 19.14
N TYR A 25 -1.43 21.38 17.91
CA TYR A 25 -2.38 21.92 16.94
C TYR A 25 -3.82 21.82 17.44
N PRO A 26 -4.74 22.69 16.97
CA PRO A 26 -6.14 22.67 17.39
C PRO A 26 -6.80 21.27 17.33
N PRO A 27 -6.73 20.50 16.23
CA PRO A 27 -7.31 19.15 16.21
C PRO A 27 -6.65 18.17 17.19
N GLN A 28 -5.34 18.31 17.45
CA GLN A 28 -4.64 17.46 18.41
C GLN A 28 -5.09 17.76 19.85
N ALA A 29 -5.24 19.04 20.20
CA ALA A 29 -5.76 19.44 21.50
C ALA A 29 -7.21 18.97 21.69
N ALA A 30 -8.04 19.09 20.65
CA ALA A 30 -9.42 18.57 20.66
C ALA A 30 -9.47 17.06 20.92
N ALA A 31 -8.54 16.27 20.35
CA ALA A 31 -8.43 14.85 20.62
C ALA A 31 -8.04 14.53 22.09
N VAL A 32 -7.16 15.35 22.70
CA VAL A 32 -6.86 15.21 24.13
C VAL A 32 -8.09 15.52 24.98
N GLU A 33 -8.85 16.56 24.63
CA GLU A 33 -10.09 16.93 25.32
C GLU A 33 -11.19 15.85 25.18
N ALA A 34 -11.33 15.28 23.99
CA ALA A 34 -12.19 14.13 23.70
C ALA A 34 -11.87 12.90 24.55
N GLY A 35 -10.65 12.81 25.07
CA GLY A 35 -10.26 11.75 26.00
C GLY A 35 -9.33 10.70 25.42
N VAL A 36 -8.65 10.98 24.31
CA VAL A 36 -7.69 10.04 23.70
C VAL A 36 -6.59 9.61 24.69
N THR A 37 -6.26 10.44 25.69
CA THR A 37 -5.27 10.14 26.74
C THR A 37 -5.88 9.54 28.01
N ARG A 38 -7.19 9.26 28.01
CA ARG A 38 -7.97 8.72 29.14
C ARG A 38 -8.59 7.35 28.82
N GLY A 39 -8.20 6.74 27.71
CA GLY A 39 -8.75 5.46 27.25
C GLY A 39 -10.09 5.57 26.51
N GLU A 40 -10.57 6.78 26.18
CA GLU A 40 -11.81 6.94 25.42
C GLU A 40 -11.55 6.64 23.93
N ASN A 41 -12.53 6.01 23.26
CA ASN A 41 -12.48 5.80 21.82
C ASN A 41 -12.59 7.14 21.09
N VAL A 42 -11.78 7.35 20.05
CA VAL A 42 -11.77 8.61 19.30
C VAL A 42 -11.68 8.34 17.80
N VAL A 43 -12.53 9.01 17.02
CA VAL A 43 -12.36 9.12 15.56
C VAL A 43 -11.87 10.52 15.24
N ALA A 44 -10.65 10.63 14.70
CA ALA A 44 -10.09 11.90 14.26
C ALA A 44 -10.22 12.03 12.73
N ALA A 45 -11.28 12.70 12.28
CA ALA A 45 -11.51 13.01 10.87
C ALA A 45 -10.90 14.38 10.54
N ILE A 46 -9.59 14.36 10.25
CA ILE A 46 -8.80 15.58 10.05
C ILE A 46 -7.92 15.48 8.80
N PRO A 47 -7.62 16.61 8.14
CA PRO A 47 -6.74 16.63 6.99
C PRO A 47 -5.37 15.97 7.19
N THR A 48 -4.81 15.50 6.07
CA THR A 48 -3.38 15.16 5.98
C THR A 48 -2.54 16.40 6.37
N ALA A 49 -1.42 16.16 7.04
CA ALA A 49 -0.52 17.17 7.64
C ALA A 49 -1.01 17.82 8.96
N SER A 50 -2.23 17.55 9.44
CA SER A 50 -2.74 18.06 10.73
C SER A 50 -2.20 17.30 11.96
N GLY A 51 -1.23 16.39 11.76
CA GLY A 51 -0.51 15.69 12.82
C GLY A 51 -1.29 14.55 13.47
N LYS A 52 -1.98 13.73 12.67
CA LYS A 52 -2.67 12.49 13.10
C LYS A 52 -1.77 11.55 13.91
N THR A 53 -0.51 11.40 13.49
CA THR A 53 0.47 10.53 14.16
C THR A 53 0.67 10.91 15.63
N LEU A 54 0.68 12.21 15.97
CA LEU A 54 0.81 12.63 17.36
C LEU A 54 -0.43 12.25 18.20
N ILE A 55 -1.64 12.27 17.63
CA ILE A 55 -2.85 11.81 18.32
C ILE A 55 -2.73 10.32 18.67
N ALA A 56 -2.25 9.52 17.72
CA ALA A 56 -2.00 8.11 17.94
C ALA A 56 -0.91 7.84 18.98
N GLU A 57 0.22 8.54 18.91
CA GLU A 57 1.29 8.40 19.91
C GLU A 57 0.76 8.68 21.32
N LEU A 58 -0.03 9.74 21.50
CA LEU A 58 -0.63 10.05 22.79
C LEU A 58 -1.56 8.95 23.30
N ALA A 59 -2.35 8.33 22.42
CA ALA A 59 -3.18 7.19 22.78
C ALA A 59 -2.33 6.01 23.27
N MET A 60 -1.36 5.59 22.45
CA MET A 60 -0.52 4.42 22.73
C MET A 60 0.34 4.61 23.97
N LEU A 61 0.95 5.80 24.14
CA LEU A 61 1.83 6.09 25.28
C LEU A 61 1.10 6.25 26.62
N THR A 62 -0.23 6.43 26.59
CA THR A 62 -1.05 6.56 27.81
C THR A 62 -1.91 5.33 28.09
N ALA A 63 -1.88 4.34 27.21
CA ALA A 63 -2.53 3.05 27.42
C ALA A 63 -1.87 2.30 28.60
N GLU A 64 -2.67 1.59 29.38
CA GLU A 64 -2.20 0.80 30.53
C GLU A 64 -1.70 -0.61 30.13
N GLY A 65 -1.36 -0.80 28.85
CA GLY A 65 -0.90 -2.07 28.28
C GLY A 65 -0.49 -1.93 26.82
N PRO A 66 -0.18 -3.04 26.14
CA PRO A 66 0.32 -3.05 24.76
C PRO A 66 -0.62 -2.35 23.78
N ALA A 67 -0.05 -1.63 22.83
CA ALA A 67 -0.77 -0.93 21.78
C ALA A 67 -0.50 -1.53 20.40
N LEU A 68 -1.53 -1.56 19.55
CA LEU A 68 -1.44 -1.97 18.16
C LEU A 68 -1.68 -0.76 17.24
N TYR A 69 -0.75 -0.50 16.32
CA TYR A 69 -0.91 0.51 15.27
C TYR A 69 -1.11 -0.18 13.91
N ILE A 70 -2.34 -0.10 13.38
CA ILE A 70 -2.71 -0.70 12.09
C ILE A 70 -2.47 0.31 10.97
N VAL A 71 -1.66 -0.06 9.98
CA VAL A 71 -1.43 0.72 8.75
C VAL A 71 -2.01 0.04 7.51
N PRO A 72 -2.31 0.81 6.44
CA PRO A 72 -2.83 0.23 5.21
C PRO A 72 -1.76 -0.32 4.26
N LEU A 73 -0.48 0.04 4.45
CA LEU A 73 0.61 -0.32 3.54
C LEU A 73 1.86 -0.71 4.30
N ARG A 74 2.58 -1.72 3.80
CA ARG A 74 3.86 -2.16 4.37
C ARG A 74 4.91 -1.04 4.44
N ALA A 75 4.97 -0.19 3.40
CA ALA A 75 5.88 0.96 3.38
C ALA A 75 5.60 1.93 4.54
N LEU A 76 4.32 2.20 4.82
CA LEU A 76 3.92 3.02 5.98
C LEU A 76 4.23 2.32 7.30
N ALA A 77 4.09 1.00 7.39
CA ALA A 77 4.44 0.27 8.60
C ALA A 77 5.91 0.49 8.95
N ARG A 78 6.79 0.39 7.96
CA ARG A 78 8.22 0.64 8.14
C ARG A 78 8.50 2.08 8.56
N GLU A 79 7.88 3.06 7.92
CA GLU A 79 7.99 4.48 8.30
C GLU A 79 7.58 4.69 9.76
N LYS A 80 6.45 4.11 10.19
CA LYS A 80 5.94 4.25 11.57
C LYS A 80 6.76 3.47 12.58
N TYR A 81 7.23 2.28 12.23
CA TYR A 81 8.15 1.51 13.05
C TYR A 81 9.44 2.29 13.33
N GLU A 82 10.08 2.84 12.29
CA GLU A 82 11.29 3.66 12.43
C GLU A 82 11.02 4.89 13.32
N SER A 83 9.90 5.59 13.07
CA SER A 83 9.49 6.77 13.86
C SER A 83 9.18 6.45 15.33
N PHE A 84 8.51 5.34 15.62
CA PHE A 84 8.14 4.98 16.99
C PHE A 84 9.31 4.39 17.78
N THR A 85 10.27 3.75 17.10
CA THR A 85 11.50 3.27 17.73
C THR A 85 12.35 4.43 18.28
N GLU A 86 12.18 5.65 17.76
CA GLU A 86 12.83 6.84 18.30
C GLU A 86 12.19 7.33 19.62
N LEU A 87 11.02 6.82 20.02
CA LEU A 87 10.37 7.23 21.27
C LEU A 87 11.15 6.71 22.49
N PRO A 88 11.30 7.53 23.55
CA PRO A 88 12.21 7.20 24.63
C PRO A 88 11.53 6.30 25.66
N GLY A 89 12.11 5.10 25.85
CA GLY A 89 11.65 4.14 26.85
C GLY A 89 10.44 3.32 26.42
N VAL A 90 10.28 3.11 25.11
CA VAL A 90 9.20 2.34 24.49
C VAL A 90 9.83 1.26 23.62
N SER A 91 9.40 0.02 23.76
CA SER A 91 9.76 -1.08 22.85
C SER A 91 8.75 -1.15 21.70
N VAL A 92 9.25 -1.37 20.47
CA VAL A 92 8.43 -1.37 19.26
C VAL A 92 8.73 -2.59 18.39
N GLY A 93 7.69 -3.34 18.04
CA GLY A 93 7.72 -4.43 17.07
C GLY A 93 7.05 -4.10 15.74
N ILE A 94 7.37 -4.85 14.69
CA ILE A 94 6.72 -4.74 13.37
C ILE A 94 6.24 -6.11 12.87
N SER A 95 5.04 -6.16 12.31
CA SER A 95 4.54 -7.34 11.59
C SER A 95 3.86 -6.97 10.26
N THR A 96 4.57 -7.18 9.16
CA THR A 96 4.11 -6.87 7.80
C THR A 96 4.35 -7.97 6.77
N GLY A 97 5.02 -9.07 7.13
CA GLY A 97 5.42 -10.15 6.23
C GLY A 97 6.88 -10.08 5.83
N ASP A 98 7.28 -9.01 5.13
CA ASP A 98 8.69 -8.80 4.74
C ASP A 98 9.58 -8.49 5.95
N PHE A 99 8.94 -7.89 6.98
CA PHE A 99 9.52 -7.57 8.26
C PHE A 99 8.54 -8.06 9.32
N ASP A 100 8.80 -9.24 9.85
CA ASP A 100 8.08 -9.81 10.99
C ASP A 100 9.11 -10.01 12.11
N SER A 101 8.95 -9.30 13.23
CA SER A 101 9.57 -9.74 14.47
C SER A 101 8.97 -11.11 14.85
N PRO A 102 9.75 -12.03 15.44
CA PRO A 102 9.22 -13.27 15.97
C PRO A 102 7.98 -13.04 16.85
N ALA A 103 6.95 -13.88 16.71
CA ALA A 103 5.69 -13.69 17.41
C ALA A 103 5.83 -13.72 18.95
N GLU A 104 6.83 -14.44 19.46
CA GLU A 104 7.19 -14.47 20.89
C GLU A 104 7.73 -13.10 21.35
N GLU A 105 8.52 -12.43 20.51
CA GLU A 105 9.07 -11.10 20.78
C GLU A 105 7.97 -10.04 20.73
N LEU A 106 7.02 -10.14 19.79
CA LEU A 106 5.89 -9.19 19.67
C LEU A 106 5.02 -9.10 20.93
N GLY A 107 4.96 -10.15 21.75
CA GLY A 107 4.22 -10.14 23.02
C GLY A 107 4.88 -9.34 24.15
N GLU A 108 6.16 -8.98 23.99
CA GLU A 108 6.94 -8.21 24.96
C GLU A 108 7.06 -6.72 24.57
N GLU A 109 6.56 -6.34 23.40
CA GLU A 109 6.64 -4.98 22.86
C GLU A 109 5.53 -4.08 23.42
N ASP A 110 5.86 -2.83 23.74
CA ASP A 110 4.87 -1.83 24.16
C ASP A 110 3.97 -1.41 22.98
N ILE A 111 4.54 -1.35 21.77
CA ILE A 111 3.83 -0.98 20.53
C ILE A 111 4.12 -2.00 19.43
N VAL A 112 3.08 -2.51 18.77
CA VAL A 112 3.20 -3.33 17.56
C VAL A 112 2.66 -2.57 16.36
N VAL A 113 3.47 -2.39 15.32
CA VAL A 113 3.04 -1.82 14.04
C VAL A 113 2.74 -2.94 13.05
N ALA A 114 1.53 -3.02 12.52
CA ALA A 114 1.15 -4.09 11.60
C ALA A 114 0.20 -3.64 10.49
N THR A 115 0.11 -4.41 9.40
CA THR A 115 -0.99 -4.22 8.42
C THR A 115 -2.26 -4.91 8.88
N ALA A 116 -3.43 -4.46 8.41
CA ALA A 116 -4.71 -5.09 8.74
C ALA A 116 -4.71 -6.60 8.42
N GLU A 117 -4.13 -7.00 7.29
CA GLU A 117 -4.02 -8.41 6.90
C GLU A 117 -3.17 -9.22 7.88
N LYS A 118 -2.12 -8.62 8.47
CA LYS A 118 -1.27 -9.30 9.45
C LYS A 118 -1.91 -9.42 10.82
N VAL A 119 -2.70 -8.44 11.22
CA VAL A 119 -3.52 -8.54 12.43
C VAL A 119 -4.58 -9.63 12.28
N ASP A 120 -5.32 -9.67 11.15
CA ASP A 120 -6.28 -10.74 10.86
C ASP A 120 -5.58 -12.12 10.84
N SER A 121 -4.42 -12.23 10.20
CA SER A 121 -3.61 -13.46 10.22
C SER A 121 -3.20 -13.88 11.65
N ALA A 122 -2.78 -12.93 12.50
CA ALA A 122 -2.41 -13.21 13.88
C ALA A 122 -3.62 -13.69 14.72
N ILE A 123 -4.79 -13.07 14.52
CA ILE A 123 -6.08 -13.48 15.11
C ILE A 123 -6.44 -14.92 14.73
N ARG A 124 -6.26 -15.29 13.46
CA ARG A 124 -6.54 -16.63 12.92
C ARG A 124 -5.60 -17.70 13.47
N ASN A 125 -4.34 -17.34 13.69
CA ASN A 125 -3.31 -18.24 14.23
C ASN A 125 -3.25 -18.25 15.77
N GLY A 126 -4.14 -17.52 16.45
CA GLY A 126 -4.23 -17.51 17.91
C GLY A 126 -3.02 -16.87 18.58
N ALA A 127 -2.41 -15.86 17.95
CA ALA A 127 -1.24 -15.18 18.49
C ALA A 127 -1.57 -14.53 19.84
N SER A 128 -0.76 -14.80 20.87
CA SER A 128 -1.00 -14.37 22.24
C SER A 128 -0.97 -12.84 22.39
N TRP A 129 -0.11 -12.14 21.64
CA TRP A 129 0.05 -10.69 21.72
C TRP A 129 -1.22 -9.91 21.36
N VAL A 130 -2.15 -10.52 20.59
CA VAL A 130 -3.43 -9.88 20.25
C VAL A 130 -4.42 -9.91 21.41
N ALA A 131 -4.28 -10.84 22.35
CA ALA A 131 -5.24 -11.06 23.43
C ALA A 131 -5.15 -10.02 24.56
N GLU A 132 -4.03 -9.31 24.68
CA GLU A 132 -3.70 -8.42 25.79
C GLU A 132 -3.66 -6.93 25.39
N LEU A 133 -4.17 -6.59 24.20
CA LEU A 133 -4.16 -5.23 23.68
C LEU A 133 -5.02 -4.28 24.54
N ALA A 134 -4.42 -3.18 24.98
CA ALA A 134 -5.10 -2.10 25.69
C ALA A 134 -5.56 -0.97 24.74
N CYS A 135 -4.85 -0.78 23.61
CA CYS A 135 -5.14 0.27 22.64
C CYS A 135 -4.95 -0.25 21.21
N VAL A 136 -5.86 0.11 20.30
CA VAL A 136 -5.79 -0.15 18.87
C VAL A 136 -5.94 1.17 18.13
N VAL A 137 -4.87 1.61 17.48
CA VAL A 137 -4.87 2.73 16.55
C VAL A 137 -5.07 2.20 15.13
N VAL A 138 -6.01 2.79 14.39
CA VAL A 138 -6.25 2.48 12.98
C VAL A 138 -5.92 3.69 12.14
N ASP A 139 -4.84 3.61 11.36
CA ASP A 139 -4.46 4.67 10.43
C ASP A 139 -5.26 4.54 9.12
N GLU A 140 -5.64 5.69 8.57
CA GLU A 140 -6.40 5.82 7.33
C GLU A 140 -7.70 4.97 7.30
N VAL A 141 -8.50 5.04 8.37
CA VAL A 141 -9.72 4.23 8.54
C VAL A 141 -10.75 4.39 7.41
N HIS A 142 -10.76 5.52 6.70
CA HIS A 142 -11.57 5.71 5.47
C HIS A 142 -11.31 4.67 4.38
N LEU A 143 -10.21 3.90 4.47
CA LEU A 143 -9.94 2.78 3.58
C LEU A 143 -10.89 1.59 3.79
N LEU A 144 -11.77 1.62 4.79
CA LEU A 144 -12.95 0.75 4.88
C LEU A 144 -13.76 0.74 3.58
N GLY A 145 -13.82 1.88 2.88
CA GLY A 145 -14.53 2.01 1.61
C GLY A 145 -13.80 1.45 0.39
N ARG A 146 -12.60 0.86 0.56
CA ARG A 146 -11.82 0.34 -0.57
C ARG A 146 -12.11 -1.14 -0.82
N PRO A 147 -12.36 -1.55 -2.07
CA PRO A 147 -12.51 -2.96 -2.43
C PRO A 147 -11.31 -3.79 -1.98
N ARG A 148 -11.55 -5.07 -1.67
CA ARG A 148 -10.58 -6.07 -1.20
C ARG A 148 -9.89 -5.82 0.15
N ARG A 149 -9.62 -4.57 0.54
CA ARG A 149 -8.93 -4.23 1.80
C ARG A 149 -9.87 -3.79 2.91
N GLY A 150 -10.90 -3.03 2.54
CA GLY A 150 -11.96 -2.59 3.45
C GLY A 150 -12.59 -3.73 4.24
N PRO A 151 -13.02 -4.83 3.61
CA PRO A 151 -13.62 -5.96 4.31
C PRO A 151 -12.70 -6.58 5.36
N THR A 152 -11.39 -6.66 5.08
CA THR A 152 -10.41 -7.19 6.03
C THR A 152 -10.25 -6.27 7.24
N LEU A 153 -10.12 -4.95 7.01
CA LEU A 153 -10.04 -4.00 8.11
C LEU A 153 -11.32 -4.05 8.98
N GLU A 154 -12.48 -4.05 8.33
CA GLU A 154 -13.79 -4.09 8.99
C GLU A 154 -13.96 -5.33 9.88
N ILE A 155 -13.67 -6.53 9.35
CA ILE A 155 -13.75 -7.78 10.11
C ILE A 155 -12.71 -7.83 11.21
N THR A 156 -11.51 -7.30 10.97
CA THR A 156 -10.46 -7.21 12.01
C THR A 156 -10.95 -6.39 13.19
N LEU A 157 -11.51 -5.20 12.94
CA LEU A 157 -12.02 -4.32 13.99
C LEU A 157 -13.22 -4.92 14.71
N ALA A 158 -14.20 -5.47 13.98
CA ALA A 158 -15.34 -6.15 14.58
C ALA A 158 -14.89 -7.33 15.48
N THR A 159 -13.89 -8.09 15.04
CA THR A 159 -13.32 -9.20 15.82
C THR A 159 -12.61 -8.70 17.07
N LEU A 160 -11.79 -7.66 16.97
CA LEU A 160 -11.07 -7.07 18.10
C LEU A 160 -12.05 -6.51 19.15
N GLN A 161 -13.05 -5.74 18.73
CA GLN A 161 -14.09 -5.20 19.62
C GLN A 161 -14.84 -6.31 20.37
N ARG A 162 -15.14 -7.43 19.70
CA ARG A 162 -15.81 -8.58 20.32
C ARG A 162 -14.89 -9.38 21.25
N ARG A 163 -13.61 -9.54 20.91
CA ARG A 163 -12.63 -10.31 21.69
C ARG A 163 -12.14 -9.57 22.94
N ALA A 164 -11.94 -8.26 22.85
CA ALA A 164 -11.41 -7.43 23.93
C ALA A 164 -12.38 -6.28 24.28
N PRO A 165 -13.50 -6.57 24.97
CA PRO A 165 -14.42 -5.53 25.41
C PRO A 165 -13.69 -4.55 26.34
N GLY A 166 -13.61 -3.27 25.94
CA GLY A 166 -12.90 -2.23 26.67
C GLY A 166 -11.51 -1.87 26.13
N VAL A 167 -11.05 -2.50 25.04
CA VAL A 167 -9.90 -1.99 24.28
C VAL A 167 -10.21 -0.58 23.75
N GLN A 168 -9.28 0.35 23.93
CA GLN A 168 -9.42 1.68 23.36
C GLN A 168 -9.21 1.60 21.84
N VAL A 169 -10.12 2.18 21.05
CA VAL A 169 -10.00 2.29 19.60
C VAL A 169 -9.83 3.74 19.20
N VAL A 170 -8.71 4.05 18.51
CA VAL A 170 -8.43 5.37 17.96
C VAL A 170 -8.32 5.29 16.45
N ALA A 171 -9.31 5.80 15.73
CA ALA A 171 -9.32 5.75 14.27
C ALA A 171 -8.92 7.10 13.67
N LEU A 172 -7.92 7.10 12.81
CA LEU A 172 -7.41 8.28 12.12
C LEU A 172 -7.92 8.27 10.69
N SER A 173 -8.65 9.30 10.30
CA SER A 173 -9.29 9.39 8.99
C SER A 173 -8.90 10.67 8.27
N ALA A 174 -8.81 10.62 6.94
CA ALA A 174 -8.94 11.83 6.14
C ALA A 174 -10.36 12.39 6.28
N THR A 175 -10.59 13.61 5.78
CA THR A 175 -11.94 14.17 5.74
C THR A 175 -12.82 13.33 4.80
N VAL A 176 -13.94 12.83 5.31
CA VAL A 176 -14.94 12.00 4.62
C VAL A 176 -16.32 12.62 4.84
N GLU A 177 -17.34 12.21 4.06
CA GLU A 177 -18.70 12.77 4.18
C GLU A 177 -19.41 12.36 5.48
N ASN A 178 -19.20 11.12 5.91
CA ASN A 178 -19.92 10.46 7.01
C ASN A 178 -18.98 10.01 8.16
N PRO A 179 -18.13 10.89 8.72
CA PRO A 179 -17.22 10.51 9.80
C PRO A 179 -17.97 10.17 11.09
N ASP A 180 -19.16 10.72 11.28
CA ASP A 180 -20.12 10.40 12.34
C ASP A 180 -20.54 8.94 12.29
N ALA A 181 -20.81 8.39 11.09
CA ALA A 181 -21.16 6.98 10.95
C ALA A 181 -20.03 6.04 11.42
N ILE A 182 -18.77 6.41 11.16
CA ILE A 182 -17.61 5.64 11.62
C ILE A 182 -17.46 5.78 13.14
N ALA A 183 -17.64 6.98 13.68
CA ALA A 183 -17.55 7.25 15.12
C ALA A 183 -18.63 6.50 15.91
N ASP A 184 -19.87 6.54 15.46
CA ASP A 184 -21.00 5.85 16.07
C ASP A 184 -20.82 4.32 16.02
N TRP A 185 -20.33 3.78 14.90
CA TRP A 185 -20.01 2.35 14.79
C TRP A 185 -18.92 1.91 15.78
N LEU A 186 -17.91 2.74 15.98
CA LEU A 186 -16.79 2.46 16.90
C LEU A 186 -17.09 2.84 18.36
N ASP A 187 -18.29 3.36 18.67
CA ASP A 187 -18.66 3.93 19.97
C ASP A 187 -17.60 4.94 20.44
N ALA A 188 -17.34 5.95 19.61
CA ALA A 188 -16.21 6.85 19.72
C ALA A 188 -16.60 8.33 19.65
N GLU A 189 -15.86 9.18 20.36
CA GLU A 189 -16.02 10.63 20.25
C GLU A 189 -15.42 11.12 18.92
N LEU A 190 -16.19 11.88 18.15
CA LEU A 190 -15.76 12.42 16.87
C LEU A 190 -14.99 13.74 17.05
N VAL A 191 -13.76 13.76 16.57
CA VAL A 191 -12.94 14.98 16.41
C VAL A 191 -12.83 15.30 14.92
N GLU A 192 -13.72 16.19 14.47
CA GLU A 192 -13.71 16.68 13.10
C GLU A 192 -13.07 18.07 13.03
N SER A 193 -12.19 18.27 12.05
CA SER A 193 -11.58 19.58 11.81
C SER A 193 -11.12 19.73 10.38
N THR A 194 -11.26 20.93 9.81
CA THR A 194 -10.66 21.30 8.52
C THR A 194 -9.32 22.03 8.66
N TRP A 195 -8.86 22.22 9.90
CA TRP A 195 -7.64 22.96 10.20
C TRP A 195 -6.41 22.25 9.61
N ARG A 196 -5.48 23.04 9.06
CA ARG A 196 -4.18 22.62 8.53
C ARG A 196 -3.09 23.60 8.98
N PRO A 197 -1.84 23.15 9.18
CA PRO A 197 -0.74 24.03 9.56
C PRO A 197 -0.36 25.01 8.44
N VAL A 198 -0.57 24.60 7.19
CA VAL A 198 -0.34 25.40 5.99
C VAL A 198 -1.63 25.43 5.20
N SER A 199 -2.10 26.62 4.81
CA SER A 199 -3.32 26.76 4.00
C SER A 199 -3.10 26.16 2.61
N LEU A 200 -4.09 25.43 2.11
CA LEU A 200 -4.09 24.83 0.79
C LEU A 200 -4.92 25.68 -0.18
N ARG A 201 -4.36 25.97 -1.35
CA ARG A 201 -5.11 26.50 -2.51
C ARG A 201 -5.25 25.39 -3.54
N THR A 202 -6.48 25.06 -3.90
CA THR A 202 -6.74 24.07 -4.95
C THR A 202 -7.24 24.80 -6.19
N GLY A 203 -6.61 24.57 -7.34
CA GLY A 203 -6.97 25.24 -8.58
C GLY A 203 -7.01 24.33 -9.78
N VAL A 204 -7.70 24.78 -10.83
CA VAL A 204 -7.79 24.08 -12.10
C VAL A 204 -7.00 24.85 -13.14
N TYR A 205 -6.05 24.18 -13.77
CA TYR A 205 -5.32 24.71 -14.92
C TYR A 205 -6.14 24.50 -16.20
N ALA A 206 -6.36 25.58 -16.95
CA ALA A 206 -6.94 25.56 -18.29
C ALA A 206 -6.41 26.74 -19.13
N ASP A 207 -6.07 26.47 -20.39
CA ASP A 207 -5.73 27.49 -21.39
C ASP A 207 -4.70 28.57 -20.97
N GLY A 208 -3.70 28.18 -20.17
CA GLY A 208 -2.59 29.05 -19.78
C GLY A 208 -2.78 29.75 -18.44
N ASP A 209 -3.87 29.51 -17.73
CA ASP A 209 -4.13 30.07 -16.40
C ASP A 209 -4.57 28.97 -15.42
N VAL A 210 -4.23 29.14 -14.14
CA VAL A 210 -4.82 28.41 -13.01
C VAL A 210 -5.80 29.31 -12.31
N GLU A 211 -7.04 28.86 -12.12
CA GLU A 211 -8.01 29.50 -11.24
C GLU A 211 -8.11 28.71 -9.93
N PHE A 212 -7.81 29.36 -8.80
CA PHE A 212 -7.87 28.76 -7.47
C PHE A 212 -9.24 28.94 -6.79
N ASP A 213 -9.53 28.07 -5.83
CA ASP A 213 -10.70 28.08 -4.95
C ASP A 213 -10.88 29.39 -4.15
N ASP A 214 -9.79 30.06 -3.81
CA ASP A 214 -9.80 31.38 -3.14
C ASP A 214 -10.04 32.57 -4.10
N GLY A 215 -10.24 32.29 -5.40
CA GLY A 215 -10.48 33.27 -6.45
C GLY A 215 -9.21 33.93 -6.99
N SER A 216 -8.03 33.57 -6.49
CA SER A 216 -6.76 34.01 -7.09
C SER A 216 -6.47 33.25 -8.38
N THR A 217 -5.61 33.83 -9.22
CA THR A 217 -5.18 33.21 -10.48
C THR A 217 -3.66 33.18 -10.60
N LEU A 218 -3.14 32.19 -11.32
CA LEU A 218 -1.73 32.07 -11.68
C LEU A 218 -1.64 31.92 -13.20
N ALA A 219 -0.98 32.86 -13.87
CA ALA A 219 -0.66 32.73 -15.29
C ALA A 219 0.50 31.76 -15.46
N VAL A 220 0.37 30.84 -16.42
CA VAL A 220 1.35 29.79 -16.72
C VAL A 220 1.80 29.95 -18.16
N ASP A 221 3.06 30.32 -18.35
CA ASP A 221 3.65 30.46 -19.68
C ASP A 221 4.02 29.07 -20.24
N VAL A 222 3.10 28.48 -20.98
CA VAL A 222 3.32 27.18 -21.65
C VAL A 222 3.85 27.43 -23.06
N PRO A 223 5.06 26.93 -23.41
CA PRO A 223 5.61 27.07 -24.74
C PRO A 223 4.66 26.53 -25.82
N PRO A 224 4.75 27.02 -27.07
CA PRO A 224 3.96 26.48 -28.18
C PRO A 224 4.18 24.97 -28.33
N VAL A 225 3.14 24.21 -28.04
CA VAL A 225 3.13 22.74 -28.08
C VAL A 225 3.16 22.29 -29.54
N GLY A 226 4.12 21.45 -29.91
CA GLY A 226 4.19 20.86 -31.25
C GLY A 226 3.00 19.91 -31.50
N PRO A 227 2.77 19.49 -32.76
CA PRO A 227 1.63 18.63 -33.10
C PRO A 227 1.67 17.24 -32.45
N ASN A 228 2.80 16.84 -31.88
CA ASN A 228 2.99 15.56 -31.19
C ASN A 228 3.21 15.72 -29.68
N ASP A 229 3.27 16.95 -29.17
CA ASP A 229 3.57 17.21 -27.77
C ASP A 229 2.27 17.22 -26.97
N ASP A 230 2.30 16.64 -25.78
CA ASP A 230 1.14 16.55 -24.91
C ASP A 230 0.98 17.87 -24.13
N ARG A 231 -0.11 18.60 -24.39
CA ARG A 231 -0.37 19.90 -23.76
C ARG A 231 -0.40 19.81 -22.22
N GLY A 232 -0.91 18.71 -21.67
CA GLY A 232 -0.92 18.48 -20.22
C GLY A 232 0.49 18.31 -19.64
N THR A 233 1.38 17.64 -20.37
CA THR A 233 2.80 17.48 -20.01
C THR A 233 3.54 18.80 -20.01
N GLU A 234 3.38 19.63 -21.04
CA GLU A 234 4.04 20.94 -21.10
C GLU A 234 3.50 21.92 -20.04
N ALA A 235 2.18 21.90 -19.80
CA ALA A 235 1.59 22.66 -18.69
C ALA A 235 2.14 22.21 -17.33
N THR A 236 2.27 20.89 -17.13
CA THR A 236 2.87 20.34 -15.92
C THR A 236 4.33 20.76 -15.79
N ALA A 237 5.09 20.76 -16.88
CA ALA A 237 6.49 21.20 -16.88
C ALA A 237 6.63 22.67 -16.47
N ALA A 238 5.82 23.56 -17.04
CA ALA A 238 5.82 24.97 -16.69
C ALA A 238 5.43 25.21 -15.21
N LEU A 239 4.38 24.53 -14.73
CA LEU A 239 3.97 24.57 -13.32
C LEU A 239 5.05 24.03 -12.38
N VAL A 240 5.79 23.01 -12.78
CA VAL A 240 6.88 22.46 -11.97
C VAL A 240 8.08 23.42 -11.96
N ALA A 241 8.48 23.96 -13.11
CA ALA A 241 9.59 24.90 -13.24
C ALA A 241 9.38 26.13 -12.36
N ASP A 242 8.20 26.76 -12.44
CA ASP A 242 7.84 27.94 -11.64
C ASP A 242 8.00 27.69 -10.13
N ALA A 243 7.51 26.56 -9.63
CA ALA A 243 7.63 26.23 -8.21
C ALA A 243 9.07 25.87 -7.78
N VAL A 244 9.87 25.30 -8.69
CA VAL A 244 11.29 24.98 -8.42
C VAL A 244 12.15 26.24 -8.46
N ASP A 245 11.88 27.19 -9.35
CA ASP A 245 12.56 28.48 -9.41
C ASP A 245 12.38 29.28 -8.12
N ASP A 246 11.19 29.17 -7.51
CA ASP A 246 10.86 29.78 -6.21
C ASP A 246 11.44 29.04 -4.99
N GLY A 247 12.36 28.08 -5.19
CA GLY A 247 12.97 27.35 -4.08
C GLY A 247 12.18 26.11 -3.62
N GLY A 248 11.01 25.86 -4.20
CA GLY A 248 10.09 24.78 -3.85
C GLY A 248 10.50 23.39 -4.32
N GLN A 249 9.73 22.40 -3.87
CA GLN A 249 9.73 21.02 -4.39
C GLN A 249 8.33 20.68 -4.88
N CYS A 250 8.24 19.80 -5.88
CA CYS A 250 6.99 19.46 -6.55
C CYS A 250 6.68 17.96 -6.52
N LEU A 251 5.40 17.63 -6.51
CA LEU A 251 4.91 16.29 -6.87
C LEU A 251 4.02 16.41 -8.10
N ALA A 252 4.24 15.56 -9.09
CA ALA A 252 3.42 15.50 -10.29
C ALA A 252 2.78 14.10 -10.40
N PHE A 253 1.45 14.03 -10.26
CA PHE A 253 0.70 12.78 -10.34
C PHE A 253 0.19 12.53 -11.76
N VAL A 254 0.39 11.29 -12.23
CA VAL A 254 0.00 10.81 -13.56
C VAL A 254 -0.62 9.42 -13.46
N ARG A 255 -1.43 9.03 -14.45
CA ARG A 255 -2.26 7.80 -14.36
C ARG A 255 -1.49 6.50 -14.55
N SER A 256 -0.31 6.53 -15.18
CA SER A 256 0.45 5.31 -15.49
C SER A 256 1.95 5.41 -15.23
N ARG A 257 2.58 4.25 -15.02
CA ARG A 257 4.03 4.12 -14.82
C ARG A 257 4.81 4.73 -15.98
N ARG A 258 4.38 4.44 -17.22
CA ARG A 258 5.01 4.96 -18.45
C ARG A 258 4.95 6.48 -18.50
N GLU A 259 3.82 7.07 -18.10
CA GLU A 259 3.67 8.51 -18.05
C GLU A 259 4.54 9.15 -16.97
N ALA A 260 4.71 8.49 -15.82
CA ALA A 260 5.57 9.00 -14.74
C ALA A 260 7.02 9.08 -15.21
N GLU A 261 7.51 8.01 -15.84
CA GLU A 261 8.86 7.98 -16.41
C GLU A 261 9.03 8.97 -17.58
N SER A 262 7.99 9.14 -18.42
CA SER A 262 8.03 10.06 -19.57
C SER A 262 8.04 11.51 -19.12
N LEU A 263 7.22 11.86 -18.12
CA LEU A 263 7.17 13.19 -17.55
C LEU A 263 8.48 13.53 -16.84
N ALA A 264 9.04 12.57 -16.08
CA ALA A 264 10.35 12.75 -15.45
C ALA A 264 11.48 12.98 -16.46
N ALA A 265 11.48 12.23 -17.57
CA ALA A 265 12.45 12.43 -18.64
C ALA A 265 12.34 13.82 -19.28
N ARG A 266 11.11 14.30 -19.53
CA ARG A 266 10.86 15.65 -20.06
C ARG A 266 11.29 16.74 -19.07
N LEU A 267 10.97 16.57 -17.79
CA LEU A 267 11.35 17.51 -16.73
C LEU A 267 12.86 17.57 -16.47
N ALA A 268 13.59 16.47 -16.71
CA ALA A 268 15.05 16.46 -16.60
C ALA A 268 15.74 17.38 -17.64
N GLU A 269 15.02 17.80 -18.68
CA GLU A 269 15.51 18.77 -19.67
C GLU A 269 15.26 20.23 -19.25
N GLU A 270 14.54 20.47 -18.15
CA GLU A 270 14.25 21.83 -17.66
C GLU A 270 15.51 22.53 -17.13
N PRO A 271 15.86 23.73 -17.63
CA PRO A 271 17.07 24.43 -17.24
C PRO A 271 17.17 24.72 -15.74
N SER A 272 16.05 25.09 -15.10
CA SER A 272 15.98 25.39 -13.67
C SER A 272 16.38 24.21 -12.79
N LEU A 273 15.97 23.01 -13.20
CA LEU A 273 16.30 21.76 -12.52
C LEU A 273 17.78 21.38 -12.74
N GLN A 274 18.29 21.52 -13.96
CA GLN A 274 19.69 21.24 -14.28
C GLN A 274 20.65 22.19 -13.57
N GLU A 275 20.34 23.49 -13.50
CA GLU A 275 21.16 24.48 -12.80
C GLU A 275 21.22 24.18 -11.29
N ARG A 276 20.08 23.83 -10.70
CA ARG A 276 19.97 23.63 -9.25
C ARG A 276 20.51 22.29 -8.76
N TYR A 277 20.32 21.21 -9.52
CA TYR A 277 20.64 19.84 -9.08
C TYR A 277 21.68 19.13 -9.96
N GLY A 278 21.77 19.50 -11.24
CA GLY A 278 22.57 18.82 -12.27
C GLY A 278 24.06 19.14 -12.31
N GLY A 279 24.55 20.01 -11.42
CA GLY A 279 25.98 20.31 -11.35
C GLY A 279 26.55 20.96 -12.61
N GLY A 280 25.75 21.82 -13.27
CA GLY A 280 26.12 22.43 -14.56
C GLY A 280 27.50 23.14 -14.57
N PRO A 281 28.14 23.24 -15.75
CA PRO A 281 29.47 23.84 -15.87
C PRO A 281 29.38 25.37 -15.73
N GLY A 282 29.61 25.91 -14.53
CA GLY A 282 29.56 27.36 -14.39
C GLY A 282 29.48 28.01 -13.01
N ARG A 283 30.13 27.46 -11.97
CA ARG A 283 30.59 28.29 -10.85
C ARG A 283 32.11 28.40 -10.87
N GLY A 284 32.60 28.99 -11.95
CA GLY A 284 34.01 29.30 -12.16
C GLY A 284 34.13 30.37 -13.23
N ALA A 285 34.41 31.61 -12.77
CA ALA A 285 34.73 32.81 -13.55
C ALA A 285 33.56 33.62 -14.14
N GLY A 286 33.33 34.81 -13.57
CA GLY A 286 33.10 36.03 -14.36
C GLY A 286 31.81 36.80 -14.16
N SER A 287 31.65 37.48 -13.02
CA SER A 287 30.98 38.80 -12.98
C SER A 287 31.64 39.68 -11.92
N ASP A 288 32.79 40.25 -12.28
CA ASP A 288 33.23 41.51 -11.68
C ASP A 288 32.25 42.61 -12.13
N GLY A 289 31.60 43.28 -11.17
CA GLY A 289 30.88 44.51 -11.48
C GLY A 289 29.80 44.96 -10.51
N ALA A 290 30.25 45.51 -9.39
CA ALA A 290 29.62 46.61 -8.62
C ALA A 290 28.39 46.33 -7.72
N ASP A 291 28.65 46.62 -6.44
CA ASP A 291 27.76 47.22 -5.43
C ASP A 291 27.22 46.32 -4.32
N ALA A 292 28.05 46.09 -3.29
CA ALA A 292 27.65 46.12 -1.88
C ALA A 292 28.88 46.07 -0.94
N GLU A 293 29.42 47.23 -0.58
CA GLU A 293 30.18 47.36 0.66
C GLU A 293 29.21 47.36 1.85
N ARG A 294 29.32 46.37 2.75
CA ARG A 294 29.47 46.54 4.22
C ARG A 294 29.21 45.23 4.99
N GLY A 295 30.32 44.61 5.41
CA GLY A 295 30.59 44.22 6.80
C GLY A 295 29.80 43.05 7.41
N ALA A 296 30.46 41.89 7.49
CA ALA A 296 30.70 41.18 8.76
C ALA A 296 31.72 40.06 8.51
N GLU A 297 32.91 40.21 9.07
CA GLU A 297 33.92 39.16 9.23
C GLU A 297 33.56 38.29 10.44
N ALA A 298 33.46 36.97 10.27
CA ALA A 298 34.01 35.96 11.18
C ALA A 298 33.80 34.55 10.61
N ASP A 299 34.86 33.74 10.73
CA ASP A 299 34.91 32.27 10.69
C ASP A 299 34.95 31.57 9.33
N THR A 300 36.07 31.78 8.64
CA THR A 300 36.70 30.75 7.82
C THR A 300 37.38 29.71 8.71
N GLU A 301 36.76 28.56 8.92
CA GLU A 301 37.44 27.30 9.27
C GLU A 301 36.53 26.09 8.99
N ASN A 302 36.51 25.66 7.72
CA ASN A 302 36.55 24.25 7.31
C ASN A 302 36.61 24.19 5.79
N GLY A 303 37.75 23.73 5.26
CA GLY A 303 37.82 23.22 3.90
C GLY A 303 36.99 21.94 3.83
N ALA A 304 35.71 22.07 3.48
CA ALA A 304 34.93 20.93 3.02
C ALA A 304 35.31 20.72 1.54
N ASP A 305 35.74 19.50 1.21
CA ASP A 305 35.74 19.01 -0.17
C ASP A 305 34.46 19.49 -0.87
N ALA A 306 34.59 19.99 -2.11
CA ALA A 306 33.44 20.28 -2.95
C ALA A 306 32.71 18.96 -3.18
N ALA A 307 31.75 18.64 -2.31
CA ALA A 307 30.96 17.42 -2.41
C ALA A 307 30.32 17.42 -3.80
N ASP A 308 30.41 16.27 -4.48
CA ASP A 308 29.76 16.09 -5.77
C ASP A 308 28.30 16.57 -5.70
N PRO A 309 27.80 17.22 -6.76
CA PRO A 309 26.40 17.64 -6.80
C PRO A 309 25.48 16.46 -6.45
N PRO A 310 24.37 16.70 -5.73
CA PRO A 310 23.54 15.64 -5.16
C PRO A 310 23.00 14.69 -6.23
N GLY A 311 22.67 15.21 -7.42
CA GLY A 311 22.14 14.42 -8.54
C GLY A 311 23.07 13.29 -8.99
N PRO A 312 24.31 13.57 -9.45
CA PRO A 312 25.27 12.53 -9.84
C PRO A 312 25.59 11.49 -8.76
N ARG A 313 25.68 11.91 -7.49
CA ARG A 313 25.89 10.98 -6.36
C ARG A 313 24.69 10.05 -6.19
N LEU A 314 23.47 10.58 -6.22
CA LEU A 314 22.25 9.78 -6.15
C LEU A 314 22.11 8.85 -7.36
N ALA A 315 22.47 9.32 -8.56
CA ALA A 315 22.46 8.50 -9.77
C ALA A 315 23.43 7.31 -9.68
N ALA A 316 24.61 7.51 -9.07
CA ALA A 316 25.54 6.40 -8.78
C ALA A 316 24.91 5.40 -7.81
N ALA A 317 24.32 5.87 -6.70
CA ALA A 317 23.63 5.01 -5.73
C ALA A 317 22.46 4.23 -6.35
N VAL A 318 21.69 4.83 -7.27
CA VAL A 318 20.61 4.14 -8.01
C VAL A 318 21.19 3.02 -8.89
N ARG A 319 22.29 3.29 -9.61
CA ARG A 319 22.96 2.30 -10.48
C ARG A 319 23.55 1.14 -9.69
N GLU A 320 24.11 1.41 -8.52
CA GLU A 320 24.65 0.38 -7.61
C GLU A 320 23.55 -0.58 -7.11
N ARG A 321 22.31 -0.10 -6.95
CA ARG A 321 21.17 -0.92 -6.51
C ARG A 321 20.41 -1.66 -7.62
N GLY A 322 20.90 -1.63 -8.86
CA GLY A 322 20.38 -2.48 -9.93
C GLY A 322 20.53 -1.89 -11.34
N GLY A 323 20.80 -2.75 -12.32
CA GLY A 323 21.14 -2.37 -13.70
C GLY A 323 19.97 -2.38 -14.69
N THR A 324 18.73 -2.58 -14.23
CA THR A 324 17.54 -2.67 -15.10
C THR A 324 17.33 -1.40 -15.93
N GLU A 325 16.65 -1.52 -17.08
CA GLU A 325 16.32 -0.34 -17.91
C GLU A 325 15.55 0.73 -17.15
N THR A 326 14.58 0.32 -16.33
CA THR A 326 13.85 1.24 -15.44
C THR A 326 14.81 1.92 -14.45
N GLY A 327 15.72 1.17 -13.82
CA GLY A 327 16.73 1.73 -12.92
C GLY A 327 17.69 2.71 -13.61
N ARG A 328 18.11 2.41 -14.85
CA ARG A 328 18.95 3.32 -15.66
C ARG A 328 18.23 4.61 -16.00
N ARG A 329 16.95 4.53 -16.40
CA ARG A 329 16.11 5.70 -16.66
C ARG A 329 15.90 6.54 -15.41
N LEU A 330 15.74 5.90 -14.24
CA LEU A 330 15.68 6.60 -12.96
C LEU A 330 17.01 7.31 -12.67
N ALA A 331 18.13 6.62 -12.82
CA ALA A 331 19.46 7.19 -12.60
C ALA A 331 19.72 8.42 -13.49
N THR A 332 19.30 8.38 -14.75
CA THR A 332 19.40 9.53 -15.67
C THR A 332 18.49 10.69 -15.24
N ALA A 333 17.26 10.42 -14.80
CA ALA A 333 16.37 11.49 -14.34
C ALA A 333 16.92 12.18 -13.09
N VAL A 334 17.42 11.41 -12.11
CA VAL A 334 17.88 11.97 -10.82
C VAL A 334 19.16 12.79 -10.94
N GLU A 335 19.94 12.63 -12.03
CA GLU A 335 21.06 13.52 -12.34
C GLU A 335 20.62 14.98 -12.39
N SER A 336 19.40 15.25 -12.84
CA SER A 336 18.84 16.61 -12.92
C SER A 336 17.92 16.97 -11.75
N GLY A 337 17.93 16.19 -10.66
CA GLY A 337 17.05 16.42 -9.50
C GLY A 337 15.59 16.05 -9.73
N VAL A 338 15.29 15.22 -10.72
CA VAL A 338 13.94 14.72 -11.02
C VAL A 338 13.90 13.21 -10.80
N ALA A 339 12.89 12.71 -10.12
CA ALA A 339 12.67 11.27 -9.99
C ALA A 339 11.28 10.88 -10.52
N PHE A 340 11.09 9.60 -10.80
CA PHE A 340 9.77 9.01 -10.92
C PHE A 340 9.55 7.96 -9.84
N HIS A 341 8.29 7.75 -9.44
CA HIS A 341 7.92 6.83 -8.37
C HIS A 341 6.66 6.03 -8.71
N HIS A 342 6.79 4.70 -8.73
CA HIS A 342 5.66 3.79 -8.94
C HIS A 342 6.00 2.37 -8.50
N ALA A 343 4.98 1.50 -8.41
CA ALA A 343 5.12 0.09 -8.01
C ALA A 343 6.10 -0.73 -8.87
N GLY A 344 6.36 -0.32 -10.12
CA GLY A 344 7.33 -1.00 -11.00
C GLY A 344 8.81 -0.83 -10.60
N LEU A 345 9.16 0.15 -9.75
CA LEU A 345 10.51 0.29 -9.23
C LEU A 345 10.83 -0.81 -8.20
N SER A 346 12.11 -1.12 -7.96
CA SER A 346 12.45 -1.96 -6.80
C SER A 346 12.14 -1.23 -5.49
N SER A 347 11.98 -1.99 -4.41
CA SER A 347 11.84 -1.43 -3.06
C SER A 347 13.00 -0.50 -2.67
N ASP A 348 14.22 -0.88 -3.06
CA ASP A 348 15.44 -0.10 -2.87
C ASP A 348 15.41 1.25 -3.59
N HIS A 349 15.02 1.26 -4.87
CA HIS A 349 14.94 2.49 -5.65
C HIS A 349 13.85 3.43 -5.11
N ARG A 350 12.69 2.91 -4.69
CA ARG A 350 11.65 3.73 -4.05
C ARG A 350 12.16 4.39 -2.77
N SER A 351 12.80 3.62 -1.90
CA SER A 351 13.32 4.12 -0.62
C SER A 351 14.40 5.20 -0.81
N LEU A 352 15.26 5.04 -1.82
CA LEU A 352 16.25 6.06 -2.22
C LEU A 352 15.58 7.36 -2.69
N VAL A 353 14.60 7.27 -3.58
CA VAL A 353 13.88 8.44 -4.11
C VAL A 353 13.15 9.20 -3.00
N GLU A 354 12.48 8.47 -2.11
CA GLU A 354 11.74 9.05 -0.98
C GLU A 354 12.68 9.79 -0.01
N SER A 355 13.81 9.17 0.33
CA SER A 355 14.82 9.77 1.21
C SER A 355 15.47 11.00 0.56
N ALA A 356 15.89 10.88 -0.70
CA ALA A 356 16.49 11.98 -1.45
C ALA A 356 15.54 13.18 -1.62
N TYR A 357 14.24 12.95 -1.76
CA TYR A 357 13.26 14.03 -1.78
C TYR A 357 13.12 14.70 -0.42
N ARG A 358 13.07 13.92 0.67
CA ARG A 358 13.02 14.46 2.04
C ARG A 358 14.26 15.31 2.36
N ASP A 359 15.43 14.85 1.91
CA ASP A 359 16.72 15.51 2.08
C ASP A 359 16.95 16.66 1.08
N ARG A 360 15.96 16.93 0.21
CA ARG A 360 15.97 17.96 -0.83
C ARG A 360 17.09 17.83 -1.85
N GLU A 361 17.55 16.60 -2.06
CA GLU A 361 18.47 16.23 -3.15
C GLU A 361 17.73 16.06 -4.48
N VAL A 362 16.43 15.79 -4.41
CA VAL A 362 15.49 15.74 -5.54
C VAL A 362 14.45 16.84 -5.38
N GLY A 363 14.28 17.65 -6.43
CA GLY A 363 13.30 18.73 -6.48
C GLY A 363 11.90 18.26 -6.87
N VAL A 364 11.80 17.20 -7.67
CA VAL A 364 10.52 16.77 -8.26
C VAL A 364 10.37 15.26 -8.25
N ILE A 365 9.19 14.76 -7.87
CA ILE A 365 8.79 13.37 -8.10
C ILE A 365 7.59 13.33 -9.05
N CYS A 366 7.72 12.57 -10.13
CA CYS A 366 6.61 12.18 -11.01
C CYS A 366 6.07 10.81 -10.56
N ALA A 367 4.83 10.73 -10.08
CA ALA A 367 4.33 9.53 -9.42
C ALA A 367 2.98 9.04 -9.95
N THR A 368 2.76 7.73 -9.82
CA THR A 368 1.39 7.19 -9.85
C THR A 368 0.67 7.47 -8.52
N PRO A 369 -0.67 7.44 -8.47
CA PRO A 369 -1.46 7.73 -7.26
C PRO A 369 -1.04 6.97 -6.00
N THR A 370 -0.41 5.81 -6.16
CA THR A 370 0.10 4.98 -5.06
C THR A 370 1.01 5.70 -4.07
N LEU A 371 1.74 6.75 -4.50
CA LEU A 371 2.58 7.55 -3.60
C LEU A 371 1.75 8.39 -2.61
N ALA A 372 0.57 8.87 -3.04
CA ALA A 372 -0.28 9.74 -2.23
C ALA A 372 -0.78 9.07 -0.95
N ALA A 373 -0.89 7.74 -0.96
CA ALA A 373 -1.35 6.94 0.18
C ALA A 373 -0.20 6.38 1.04
N GLY A 374 1.07 6.56 0.67
CA GLY A 374 2.14 5.65 1.12
C GLY A 374 3.36 6.25 1.80
N VAL A 375 3.60 7.57 1.73
CA VAL A 375 4.81 8.19 2.28
C VAL A 375 4.55 9.63 2.70
N ASN A 376 5.13 10.08 3.82
CA ASN A 376 5.10 11.48 4.23
C ASN A 376 6.07 12.37 3.44
N VAL A 377 5.71 12.73 2.20
CA VAL A 377 6.47 13.65 1.33
C VAL A 377 5.66 14.93 1.02
N PRO A 378 5.76 15.99 1.84
CA PRO A 378 5.10 17.26 1.54
C PRO A 378 5.86 18.05 0.46
N ALA A 379 5.12 18.80 -0.36
CA ALA A 379 5.64 19.56 -1.49
C ALA A 379 5.11 20.99 -1.48
N ARG A 380 5.83 21.96 -2.06
CA ARG A 380 5.30 23.33 -2.21
C ARG A 380 4.10 23.34 -3.15
N ARG A 381 4.23 22.63 -4.28
CA ARG A 381 3.20 22.47 -5.29
C ARG A 381 2.95 21.00 -5.62
N VAL A 382 1.69 20.62 -5.71
CA VAL A 382 1.25 19.33 -6.25
C VAL A 382 0.54 19.60 -7.58
N VAL A 383 0.88 18.86 -8.62
CA VAL A 383 0.21 18.90 -9.91
C VAL A 383 -0.42 17.53 -10.17
N VAL A 384 -1.74 17.47 -10.32
CA VAL A 384 -2.45 16.26 -10.74
C VAL A 384 -2.74 16.39 -12.22
N ARG A 385 -1.90 15.76 -13.04
CA ARG A 385 -1.98 15.89 -14.50
C ARG A 385 -3.12 15.07 -15.08
N ASP A 386 -3.27 13.84 -14.60
CA ASP A 386 -4.26 12.90 -15.12
C ASP A 386 -5.32 12.60 -14.05
N LEU A 387 -6.58 12.91 -14.35
CA LEU A 387 -7.72 12.77 -13.44
C LEU A 387 -8.58 11.53 -13.74
N GLU A 388 -8.13 10.68 -14.66
CA GLU A 388 -8.84 9.48 -15.09
C GLU A 388 -7.87 8.29 -15.19
N ARG A 389 -8.40 7.09 -14.96
CA ARG A 389 -7.67 5.83 -15.11
C ARG A 389 -8.47 4.81 -15.91
N TYR A 390 -7.75 3.92 -16.60
CA TYR A 390 -8.37 2.81 -17.31
C TYR A 390 -8.67 1.66 -16.35
N THR A 391 -9.92 1.20 -16.33
CA THR A 391 -10.38 0.10 -15.47
C THR A 391 -10.23 -1.28 -16.10
N GLY A 392 -9.73 -1.37 -17.34
CA GLY A 392 -9.73 -2.60 -18.14
C GLY A 392 -10.88 -2.64 -19.14
N GLU A 393 -11.91 -1.84 -18.92
CA GLU A 393 -13.08 -1.73 -19.79
C GLU A 393 -13.20 -0.31 -20.35
N GLU A 394 -13.14 0.70 -19.48
CA GLU A 394 -13.30 2.11 -19.84
C GLU A 394 -12.35 3.03 -19.09
N MET A 395 -12.28 4.29 -19.52
CA MET A 395 -11.67 5.36 -18.76
C MET A 395 -12.67 5.86 -17.73
N THR A 396 -12.26 5.90 -16.47
CA THR A 396 -13.11 6.34 -15.35
C THR A 396 -12.39 7.44 -14.57
N PRO A 397 -13.11 8.50 -14.13
CA PRO A 397 -12.55 9.50 -13.23
C PRO A 397 -11.97 8.88 -11.96
N LEU A 398 -10.90 9.48 -11.44
CA LEU A 398 -10.37 9.11 -10.13
C LEU A 398 -11.42 9.39 -9.03
N PRO A 399 -11.44 8.59 -7.95
CA PRO A 399 -12.23 8.92 -6.76
C PRO A 399 -11.81 10.28 -6.18
N VAL A 400 -12.77 11.07 -5.70
CA VAL A 400 -12.50 12.40 -5.13
C VAL A 400 -11.55 12.30 -3.94
N LEU A 401 -11.74 11.30 -3.09
CA LEU A 401 -10.86 11.04 -1.95
C LEU A 401 -9.39 10.81 -2.37
N GLU A 402 -9.17 10.12 -3.50
CA GLU A 402 -7.82 9.85 -4.01
C GLU A 402 -7.14 11.14 -4.50
N VAL A 403 -7.88 12.01 -5.19
CA VAL A 403 -7.39 13.33 -5.63
C VAL A 403 -7.15 14.26 -4.43
N HIS A 404 -8.06 14.30 -3.45
CA HIS A 404 -7.89 15.10 -2.24
C HIS A 404 -6.68 14.66 -1.40
N GLN A 405 -6.37 13.35 -1.36
CA GLN A 405 -5.15 12.84 -0.74
C GLN A 405 -3.88 13.32 -1.46
N MET A 406 -3.88 13.41 -2.79
CA MET A 406 -2.79 14.01 -3.56
C MET A 406 -2.65 15.50 -3.23
N CYS A 407 -3.74 16.27 -3.34
CA CYS A 407 -3.76 17.70 -3.06
C CYS A 407 -3.30 18.02 -1.63
N GLY A 408 -3.66 17.18 -0.66
CA GLY A 408 -3.26 17.31 0.73
C GLY A 408 -1.75 17.17 1.00
N ARG A 409 -0.94 16.79 0.00
CA ARG A 409 0.53 16.81 0.08
C ARG A 409 1.12 18.19 -0.22
N ALA A 410 0.33 19.14 -0.70
CA ALA A 410 0.78 20.50 -0.94
C ALA A 410 0.85 21.33 0.35
N GLY A 411 1.93 22.09 0.50
CA GLY A 411 2.27 22.90 1.66
C GLY A 411 3.21 22.17 2.62
N ARG A 412 4.46 22.63 2.72
CA ARG A 412 5.44 22.13 3.69
C ARG A 412 5.38 22.95 4.99
N PRO A 413 5.05 22.33 6.14
CA PRO A 413 5.04 23.02 7.43
C PRO A 413 6.33 23.78 7.70
N HIS A 414 6.22 25.00 8.24
CA HIS A 414 7.32 25.91 8.58
C HIS A 414 8.18 26.44 7.42
N LEU A 415 7.94 26.00 6.18
CA LEU A 415 8.71 26.43 5.01
C LEU A 415 7.87 27.25 4.04
N ASP A 416 6.63 26.81 3.81
CA ASP A 416 5.76 27.42 2.82
C ASP A 416 4.68 28.27 3.50
N PRO A 417 4.38 29.48 2.99
CA PRO A 417 3.28 30.30 3.49
C PRO A 417 1.92 29.68 3.16
N TYR A 418 1.84 28.92 2.08
CA TYR A 418 0.68 28.16 1.62
C TYR A 418 1.12 27.04 0.66
N GLY A 419 0.30 26.01 0.49
CA GLY A 419 0.46 24.96 -0.50
C GLY A 419 -0.42 25.21 -1.72
N GLU A 420 0.03 24.80 -2.89
CA GLU A 420 -0.79 24.84 -4.13
C GLU A 420 -1.00 23.44 -4.68
N ALA A 421 -2.25 23.07 -4.93
CA ALA A 421 -2.62 21.88 -5.67
C ALA A 421 -3.28 22.28 -6.98
N VAL A 422 -2.73 21.84 -8.10
CA VAL A 422 -3.19 22.21 -9.44
C VAL A 422 -3.68 20.97 -10.18
N LEU A 423 -4.94 20.98 -10.60
CA LEU A 423 -5.57 19.93 -11.40
C LEU A 423 -5.49 20.34 -12.88
N VAL A 424 -4.85 19.53 -13.72
CA VAL A 424 -4.73 19.82 -15.15
C VAL A 424 -5.97 19.31 -15.87
N ALA A 425 -6.80 20.22 -16.39
CA ALA A 425 -7.97 19.85 -17.18
C ALA A 425 -7.61 19.79 -18.67
N ALA A 426 -7.91 18.65 -19.32
CA ALA A 426 -7.69 18.48 -20.76
C ALA A 426 -8.85 19.05 -21.59
N ASP A 427 -10.09 18.68 -21.25
CA ASP A 427 -11.27 18.96 -22.08
C ASP A 427 -12.33 19.84 -21.39
N ASP A 428 -12.66 19.56 -20.12
CA ASP A 428 -13.73 20.26 -19.39
C ASP A 428 -13.25 20.73 -18.00
N PRO A 429 -12.67 21.94 -17.90
CA PRO A 429 -12.22 22.48 -16.62
C PRO A 429 -13.37 22.77 -15.65
N GLY A 430 -14.58 23.03 -16.15
CA GLY A 430 -15.77 23.24 -15.32
C GLY A 430 -16.15 21.97 -14.57
N ALA A 431 -16.22 20.84 -15.29
CA ALA A 431 -16.51 19.55 -14.69
C ALA A 431 -15.41 19.10 -13.71
N VAL A 432 -14.14 19.37 -14.01
CA VAL A 432 -13.01 19.10 -13.10
C VAL A 432 -13.16 19.91 -11.81
N ARG A 433 -13.48 21.20 -11.92
CA ARG A 433 -13.69 22.07 -10.75
C ARG A 433 -14.87 21.59 -9.91
N GLU A 434 -16.02 21.38 -10.53
CA GLU A 434 -17.24 20.92 -9.84
C GLU A 434 -16.97 19.62 -9.07
N ARG A 435 -16.28 18.66 -9.70
CA ARG A 435 -16.04 17.33 -9.12
C ARG A 435 -14.99 17.29 -8.02
N TYR A 436 -13.89 18.05 -8.14
CA TYR A 436 -12.72 17.87 -7.26
C TYR A 436 -12.40 19.07 -6.39
N VAL A 437 -12.88 20.27 -6.75
CA VAL A 437 -12.63 21.50 -5.99
C VAL A 437 -13.87 21.91 -5.20
N ASP A 438 -15.03 21.95 -5.86
CA ASP A 438 -16.27 22.43 -5.24
C ASP A 438 -17.04 21.32 -4.51
N ALA A 439 -16.89 20.06 -4.92
CA ALA A 439 -17.51 18.93 -4.26
C ALA A 439 -16.91 18.66 -2.87
N GLY A 440 -17.78 18.27 -1.94
CA GLY A 440 -17.37 17.75 -0.63
C GLY A 440 -16.65 16.40 -0.73
N PRO A 441 -16.12 15.92 0.40
CA PRO A 441 -15.52 14.58 0.47
C PRO A 441 -16.56 13.48 0.19
N GLU A 442 -16.11 12.31 -0.27
CA GLU A 442 -16.97 11.13 -0.50
C GLU A 442 -17.32 10.41 0.82
N ALA A 443 -18.51 9.84 0.90
CA ALA A 443 -18.88 8.91 1.96
C ALA A 443 -18.08 7.60 1.88
N VAL A 444 -17.79 7.04 3.04
CA VAL A 444 -17.22 5.71 3.19
C VAL A 444 -18.36 4.69 3.22
N GLU A 445 -18.36 3.76 2.28
CA GLU A 445 -19.33 2.66 2.18
C GLU A 445 -18.65 1.32 2.37
N SER A 446 -19.16 0.47 3.27
CA SER A 446 -18.63 -0.88 3.46
C SER A 446 -18.65 -1.68 2.15
N GLN A 447 -17.59 -2.47 1.95
CA GLN A 447 -17.46 -3.40 0.82
C GLN A 447 -17.63 -4.87 1.26
N LEU A 448 -18.08 -5.13 2.50
CA LEU A 448 -18.08 -6.46 3.11
C LEU A 448 -18.94 -7.50 2.36
N THR A 449 -20.01 -7.05 1.70
CA THR A 449 -20.93 -7.93 0.94
C THR A 449 -20.37 -8.43 -0.38
N GLU A 450 -19.16 -8.03 -0.77
CA GLU A 450 -18.46 -8.68 -1.88
C GLU A 450 -18.30 -10.18 -1.60
N ARG A 451 -18.84 -11.02 -2.51
CA ARG A 451 -18.95 -12.47 -2.29
C ARG A 451 -17.59 -13.15 -1.99
N GLU A 452 -16.52 -12.70 -2.63
CA GLU A 452 -15.15 -13.19 -2.37
C GLU A 452 -14.66 -12.86 -0.95
N ALA A 453 -14.94 -11.63 -0.48
CA ALA A 453 -14.56 -11.19 0.86
C ALA A 453 -15.32 -11.98 1.92
N LEU A 454 -16.64 -12.13 1.75
CA LEU A 454 -17.47 -12.82 2.71
C LEU A 454 -17.10 -14.30 2.85
N ARG A 455 -16.78 -15.01 1.76
CA ARG A 455 -16.25 -16.39 1.82
C ARG A 455 -14.99 -16.49 2.67
N THR A 456 -14.04 -15.58 2.43
CA THR A 456 -12.75 -15.56 3.13
C THR A 456 -12.94 -15.32 4.61
N HIS A 457 -13.75 -14.31 4.98
CA HIS A 457 -13.95 -13.94 6.38
C HIS A 457 -14.86 -14.93 7.11
N MET A 458 -15.90 -15.47 6.48
CA MET A 458 -16.72 -16.52 7.09
C MET A 458 -15.90 -17.77 7.41
N LEU A 459 -15.06 -18.24 6.47
CA LEU A 459 -14.18 -19.37 6.73
C LEU A 459 -13.20 -19.05 7.87
N SER A 460 -12.61 -17.85 7.89
CA SER A 460 -11.70 -17.40 8.94
C SER A 460 -12.33 -17.45 10.34
N VAL A 461 -13.54 -16.91 10.45
CA VAL A 461 -14.28 -16.81 11.71
C VAL A 461 -14.62 -18.19 12.27
N VAL A 462 -15.00 -19.14 11.40
CA VAL A 462 -15.26 -20.52 11.83
C VAL A 462 -13.97 -21.27 12.14
N ALA A 463 -12.95 -21.16 11.28
CA ALA A 463 -11.68 -21.87 11.43
C ALA A 463 -10.86 -21.41 12.64
N SER A 464 -10.97 -20.14 13.04
CA SER A 464 -10.34 -19.61 14.25
C SER A 464 -11.09 -19.97 15.53
N GLY A 465 -12.24 -20.66 15.43
CA GLY A 465 -13.09 -21.02 16.56
C GLY A 465 -13.86 -19.83 17.15
N PHE A 466 -13.89 -18.68 16.47
CA PHE A 466 -14.64 -17.52 16.91
C PHE A 466 -16.16 -17.76 16.82
N ALA A 467 -16.61 -18.47 15.78
CA ALA A 467 -17.99 -18.94 15.66
C ALA A 467 -18.04 -20.42 15.31
N ASP A 468 -18.99 -21.14 15.88
CA ASP A 468 -19.25 -22.57 15.66
C ASP A 468 -20.65 -22.82 15.06
N SER A 469 -21.34 -21.75 14.67
CA SER A 469 -22.72 -21.78 14.22
C SER A 469 -23.05 -20.58 13.36
N LYS A 470 -24.10 -20.72 12.53
CA LYS A 470 -24.65 -19.62 11.73
C LYS A 470 -24.94 -18.38 12.59
N ARG A 471 -25.51 -18.59 13.78
CA ARG A 471 -25.82 -17.51 14.72
C ARG A 471 -24.54 -16.79 15.16
N GLY A 472 -23.48 -17.52 15.53
CA GLY A 472 -22.22 -16.89 15.92
C GLY A 472 -21.56 -16.10 14.79
N VAL A 473 -21.68 -16.55 13.54
CA VAL A 473 -21.22 -15.79 12.38
C VAL A 473 -22.03 -14.50 12.22
N LEU A 474 -23.36 -14.57 12.31
CA LEU A 474 -24.23 -13.40 12.26
C LEU A 474 -23.94 -12.42 13.42
N ASP A 475 -23.73 -12.92 14.64
CA ASP A 475 -23.39 -12.09 15.80
C ASP A 475 -22.10 -11.26 15.58
N LEU A 476 -21.13 -11.79 14.83
CA LEU A 476 -19.95 -11.03 14.41
C LEU A 476 -20.28 -10.03 13.30
N LEU A 477 -21.01 -10.47 12.27
CA LEU A 477 -21.42 -9.60 11.16
C LEU A 477 -22.26 -8.41 11.66
N ASP A 478 -23.07 -8.58 12.70
CA ASP A 478 -23.83 -7.50 13.35
C ASP A 478 -22.93 -6.43 14.00
N ALA A 479 -21.66 -6.75 14.28
CA ALA A 479 -20.68 -5.78 14.79
C ALA A 479 -19.88 -5.08 13.68
N THR A 480 -20.18 -5.35 12.41
CA THR A 480 -19.44 -4.78 11.28
C THR A 480 -19.99 -3.42 10.87
N PHE A 481 -19.17 -2.62 10.18
CA PHE A 481 -19.59 -1.32 9.66
C PHE A 481 -20.73 -1.46 8.64
N PHE A 482 -20.74 -2.55 7.86
CA PHE A 482 -21.83 -2.91 6.97
C PHE A 482 -23.17 -2.99 7.70
N ALA A 483 -23.22 -3.77 8.79
CA ALA A 483 -24.45 -3.95 9.56
C ALA A 483 -24.90 -2.64 10.21
N PHE A 484 -23.95 -1.79 10.64
CA PHE A 484 -24.25 -0.46 11.12
C PHE A 484 -24.89 0.44 10.04
N GLN A 485 -24.33 0.45 8.82
CA GLN A 485 -24.87 1.24 7.71
C GLN A 485 -26.20 0.71 7.17
N SER A 486 -26.43 -0.60 7.30
CA SER A 486 -27.57 -1.32 6.73
C SER A 486 -28.29 -2.19 7.77
N PRO A 487 -28.85 -1.61 8.86
CA PRO A 487 -29.38 -2.37 10.00
C PRO A 487 -30.62 -3.21 9.66
N ASP A 488 -31.31 -2.88 8.56
CA ASP A 488 -32.51 -3.60 8.10
C ASP A 488 -32.19 -4.76 7.13
N VAL A 489 -30.91 -4.95 6.76
CA VAL A 489 -30.50 -6.00 5.83
C VAL A 489 -30.26 -7.32 6.57
N ASP A 490 -31.09 -8.31 6.27
CA ASP A 490 -30.91 -9.67 6.78
C ASP A 490 -29.82 -10.42 5.99
N LEU A 491 -28.67 -10.62 6.62
CA LEU A 491 -27.54 -11.37 6.06
C LEU A 491 -27.71 -12.89 6.15
N SER A 492 -28.75 -13.40 6.80
CA SER A 492 -28.91 -14.82 7.08
C SER A 492 -28.92 -15.70 5.83
N GLY A 493 -29.57 -15.25 4.75
CA GLY A 493 -29.60 -15.95 3.47
C GLY A 493 -28.25 -15.95 2.75
N LEU A 494 -27.53 -14.82 2.82
CA LEU A 494 -26.20 -14.72 2.23
C LEU A 494 -25.19 -15.62 2.97
N VAL A 495 -25.27 -15.69 4.30
CA VAL A 495 -24.47 -16.62 5.11
C VAL A 495 -24.75 -18.08 4.74
N ASP A 496 -26.01 -18.45 4.49
CA ASP A 496 -26.34 -19.82 4.05
C ASP A 496 -25.75 -20.14 2.67
N GLU A 497 -25.82 -19.20 1.72
CA GLU A 497 -25.23 -19.37 0.40
C GLU A 497 -23.71 -19.53 0.48
N VAL A 498 -23.03 -18.68 1.27
CA VAL A 498 -21.58 -18.75 1.45
C VAL A 498 -21.17 -20.03 2.19
N ALA A 499 -21.94 -20.47 3.19
CA ALA A 499 -21.71 -21.75 3.87
C ALA A 499 -21.77 -22.92 2.88
N ALA A 500 -22.77 -22.93 2.01
CA ALA A 500 -22.94 -23.96 0.99
C ALA A 500 -21.79 -23.95 -0.03
N GLU A 501 -21.30 -22.78 -0.42
CA GLU A 501 -20.15 -22.65 -1.32
C GLU A 501 -18.85 -23.16 -0.68
N LEU A 502 -18.56 -22.75 0.56
CA LEU A 502 -17.39 -23.24 1.30
C LEU A 502 -17.48 -24.75 1.55
N SER A 503 -18.68 -25.27 1.77
CA SER A 503 -18.91 -26.71 1.90
C SER A 503 -18.71 -27.45 0.58
N GLY A 504 -19.18 -26.89 -0.54
CA GLY A 504 -18.91 -27.41 -1.89
C GLY A 504 -17.42 -27.44 -2.24
N MET A 505 -16.63 -26.52 -1.68
CA MET A 505 -15.16 -26.51 -1.79
C MET A 505 -14.47 -27.49 -0.82
N GLY A 506 -15.21 -28.17 0.07
CA GLY A 506 -14.67 -29.07 1.08
C GLY A 506 -13.97 -28.37 2.24
N LEU A 507 -14.22 -27.06 2.44
CA LEU A 507 -13.55 -26.23 3.46
C LEU A 507 -14.40 -26.05 4.73
N LEU A 508 -15.71 -26.30 4.64
CA LEU A 508 -16.65 -26.12 5.73
C LEU A 508 -17.63 -27.29 5.82
N ALA A 509 -17.84 -27.82 7.03
CA ALA A 509 -18.91 -28.74 7.32
C ALA A 509 -20.10 -27.99 7.95
N VAL A 510 -21.31 -28.31 7.47
CA VAL A 510 -22.57 -27.70 7.91
C VAL A 510 -23.46 -28.77 8.56
N GLY A 511 -23.80 -28.58 9.83
CA GLY A 511 -24.64 -29.49 10.60
C GLY A 511 -26.10 -29.49 10.14
N GLY A 512 -26.72 -30.67 10.05
CA GLY A 512 -28.12 -30.84 9.64
C GLY A 512 -28.37 -30.95 8.13
N GLY A 513 -27.33 -30.94 7.29
CA GLY A 513 -27.45 -31.17 5.85
C GLY A 513 -27.65 -32.64 5.49
N ASN A 514 -28.67 -32.95 4.66
CA ASN A 514 -28.81 -34.26 4.01
C ASN A 514 -27.69 -34.46 2.97
N ALA A 515 -26.47 -34.74 3.40
CA ALA A 515 -25.46 -35.32 2.53
C ALA A 515 -25.88 -36.77 2.23
N ALA A 516 -26.46 -36.98 1.05
CA ALA A 516 -26.79 -38.31 0.57
C ALA A 516 -25.49 -39.10 0.30
N GLY A 517 -24.92 -39.73 1.32
CA GLY A 517 -23.72 -40.56 1.15
C GLY A 517 -23.05 -41.07 2.41
N ASP A 518 -23.08 -40.32 3.52
CA ASP A 518 -22.32 -40.69 4.70
C ASP A 518 -23.19 -41.41 5.74
N ALA A 519 -22.80 -42.65 6.05
CA ALA A 519 -23.51 -43.55 6.94
C ALA A 519 -23.33 -43.22 8.44
N ASP A 520 -22.65 -42.12 8.77
CA ASP A 520 -22.64 -41.53 10.11
C ASP A 520 -23.43 -40.21 10.04
N GLY A 521 -24.69 -40.27 10.44
CA GLY A 521 -25.49 -39.06 10.63
C GLY A 521 -24.79 -38.16 11.65
N SER A 522 -24.44 -36.94 11.25
CA SER A 522 -23.84 -35.99 12.17
C SER A 522 -24.86 -35.64 13.25
N ASP A 523 -24.55 -35.97 14.51
CA ASP A 523 -25.28 -35.50 15.71
C ASP A 523 -25.16 -33.97 15.90
N ALA A 524 -24.60 -33.26 14.93
CA ALA A 524 -24.41 -31.82 14.98
C ALA A 524 -25.77 -31.10 14.84
N PRO A 525 -26.06 -30.14 15.72
CA PRO A 525 -27.32 -29.40 15.67
C PRO A 525 -27.46 -28.64 14.34
N GLU A 526 -28.71 -28.46 13.91
CA GLU A 526 -29.04 -27.69 12.71
C GLU A 526 -28.44 -26.26 12.81
N GLY A 527 -27.65 -25.87 11.80
CA GLY A 527 -26.96 -24.58 11.77
C GLY A 527 -25.60 -24.55 12.48
N ALA A 528 -25.08 -25.69 12.96
CA ALA A 528 -23.68 -25.81 13.38
C ALA A 528 -22.74 -25.66 12.18
N LEU A 529 -21.62 -24.98 12.38
CA LEU A 529 -20.58 -24.77 11.37
C LEU A 529 -19.23 -25.17 11.96
N SER A 530 -18.46 -25.95 11.21
CA SER A 530 -17.09 -26.30 11.59
C SER A 530 -16.20 -26.32 10.36
N ALA A 531 -15.04 -25.68 10.43
CA ALA A 531 -14.05 -25.79 9.36
C ALA A 531 -13.55 -27.22 9.27
N THR A 532 -13.34 -27.72 8.04
CA THR A 532 -12.61 -28.98 7.83
C THR A 532 -11.12 -28.75 8.11
N ASP A 533 -10.31 -29.81 8.18
CA ASP A 533 -8.86 -29.65 8.33
C ASP A 533 -8.26 -28.82 7.17
N LEU A 534 -8.76 -29.06 5.94
CA LEU A 534 -8.43 -28.24 4.77
C LEU A 534 -8.86 -26.79 4.94
N GLY A 535 -10.09 -26.54 5.38
CA GLY A 535 -10.59 -25.19 5.65
C GLY A 535 -9.76 -24.45 6.69
N ALA A 536 -9.35 -25.15 7.75
CA ALA A 536 -8.49 -24.61 8.79
C ALA A 536 -7.10 -24.29 8.24
N THR A 537 -6.52 -25.15 7.40
CA THR A 537 -5.23 -24.88 6.73
C THR A 537 -5.34 -23.70 5.76
N VAL A 538 -6.37 -23.65 4.90
CA VAL A 538 -6.64 -22.51 4.00
C VAL A 538 -6.71 -21.19 4.78
N SER A 539 -7.46 -21.17 5.89
CA SER A 539 -7.60 -19.99 6.75
C SER A 539 -6.26 -19.55 7.35
N ARG A 540 -5.48 -20.49 7.93
CA ARG A 540 -4.18 -20.22 8.57
C ARG A 540 -3.13 -19.73 7.56
N GLN A 541 -3.13 -20.28 6.35
CA GLN A 541 -2.24 -19.86 5.26
C GLN A 541 -2.65 -18.51 4.65
N TYR A 542 -3.77 -17.94 5.09
CA TYR A 542 -4.32 -16.65 4.64
C TYR A 542 -4.61 -16.60 3.13
N VAL A 543 -4.84 -17.75 2.49
CA VAL A 543 -5.21 -17.83 1.07
C VAL A 543 -6.72 -17.78 0.90
N ARG A 544 -7.19 -17.30 -0.25
CA ARG A 544 -8.63 -17.33 -0.54
C ARG A 544 -9.18 -18.76 -0.59
N PRO A 545 -10.44 -18.99 -0.19
CA PRO A 545 -11.10 -20.30 -0.33
C PRO A 545 -10.98 -20.91 -1.72
N GLU A 546 -11.14 -20.10 -2.78
CA GLU A 546 -11.01 -20.54 -4.17
C GLU A 546 -9.57 -20.93 -4.54
N THR A 547 -8.59 -20.21 -4.01
CA THR A 547 -7.17 -20.58 -4.14
C THR A 547 -6.92 -21.91 -3.45
N GLY A 548 -7.40 -22.09 -2.22
CA GLY A 548 -7.28 -23.34 -1.47
C GLY A 548 -7.89 -24.53 -2.22
N ALA A 549 -9.11 -24.38 -2.72
CA ALA A 549 -9.79 -25.41 -3.51
C ALA A 549 -9.00 -25.80 -4.78
N ARG A 550 -8.50 -24.81 -5.53
CA ARG A 550 -7.66 -25.06 -6.73
C ARG A 550 -6.35 -25.74 -6.40
N LEU A 551 -5.72 -25.40 -5.27
CA LEU A 551 -4.48 -26.04 -4.84
C LEU A 551 -4.73 -27.49 -4.40
N VAL A 552 -5.84 -27.78 -3.71
CA VAL A 552 -6.26 -29.15 -3.38
C VAL A 552 -6.49 -29.98 -4.64
N GLU A 553 -7.17 -29.41 -5.65
CA GLU A 553 -7.33 -30.06 -6.96
C GLU A 553 -5.97 -30.28 -7.64
N ALA A 554 -5.06 -29.30 -7.59
CA ALA A 554 -3.73 -29.44 -8.16
C ALA A 554 -2.92 -30.57 -7.48
N VAL A 555 -2.95 -30.67 -6.15
CA VAL A 555 -2.29 -31.77 -5.41
C VAL A 555 -2.79 -33.13 -5.92
N ARG A 556 -4.11 -33.32 -5.96
CA ARG A 556 -4.73 -34.58 -6.44
C ARG A 556 -4.38 -34.87 -7.90
N THR A 557 -4.33 -33.84 -8.75
CA THR A 557 -3.90 -34.01 -10.14
C THR A 557 -2.45 -34.47 -10.21
N ILE A 558 -1.54 -33.85 -9.45
CA ILE A 558 -0.12 -34.18 -9.40
C ILE A 558 0.11 -35.63 -8.96
N GLU A 559 -0.64 -36.13 -7.98
CA GLU A 559 -0.57 -37.55 -7.55
C GLU A 559 -0.87 -38.54 -8.69
N SER A 560 -1.71 -38.13 -9.64
CA SER A 560 -2.09 -38.94 -10.80
C SER A 560 -1.18 -38.76 -12.02
N MET A 561 -0.32 -37.73 -12.02
CA MET A 561 0.58 -37.45 -13.13
C MET A 561 1.73 -38.47 -13.22
N PRO A 562 2.24 -38.77 -14.43
CA PRO A 562 3.46 -39.53 -14.57
C PRO A 562 4.63 -38.81 -13.87
N ALA A 563 5.40 -39.52 -13.06
CA ALA A 563 6.52 -38.92 -12.31
C ALA A 563 7.56 -38.19 -13.19
N ALA A 564 7.65 -38.53 -14.49
CA ALA A 564 8.52 -37.84 -15.44
C ALA A 564 8.00 -36.45 -15.86
N ASP A 565 6.71 -36.20 -15.71
CA ASP A 565 6.03 -34.95 -16.07
C ASP A 565 5.83 -34.03 -14.84
N VAL A 566 6.07 -34.53 -13.62
CA VAL A 566 6.03 -33.71 -12.41
C VAL A 566 7.37 -32.96 -12.28
N THR A 567 7.33 -31.67 -12.59
CA THR A 567 8.51 -30.79 -12.63
C THR A 567 8.26 -29.50 -11.85
N PRO A 568 9.27 -28.62 -11.71
CA PRO A 568 9.04 -27.30 -11.15
C PRO A 568 7.95 -26.49 -11.85
N LEU A 569 7.71 -26.70 -13.15
CA LEU A 569 6.63 -26.03 -13.88
C LEU A 569 5.25 -26.51 -13.43
N THR A 570 5.14 -27.74 -12.95
CA THR A 570 3.90 -28.27 -12.38
C THR A 570 3.47 -27.47 -11.15
N ALA A 571 4.39 -27.32 -10.19
CA ALA A 571 4.15 -26.54 -8.98
C ALA A 571 3.89 -25.06 -9.29
N LEU A 572 4.75 -24.45 -10.13
CA LEU A 572 4.64 -23.04 -10.49
C LEU A 572 3.37 -22.75 -11.28
N GLY A 573 2.99 -23.61 -12.22
CA GLY A 573 1.76 -23.50 -12.99
C GLY A 573 0.52 -23.57 -12.10
N ALA A 574 0.49 -24.53 -11.16
CA ALA A 574 -0.59 -24.68 -10.20
C ALA A 574 -0.77 -23.42 -9.34
N VAL A 575 0.30 -22.90 -8.72
CA VAL A 575 0.19 -21.71 -7.87
C VAL A 575 -0.10 -20.45 -8.69
N CYS A 576 0.51 -20.27 -9.87
CA CYS A 576 0.33 -19.08 -10.70
C CYS A 576 -1.07 -18.98 -11.33
N ALA A 577 -1.80 -20.10 -11.43
CA ALA A 577 -3.18 -20.14 -11.93
C ALA A 577 -4.23 -19.84 -10.83
N THR A 578 -3.80 -19.62 -9.59
CA THR A 578 -4.71 -19.29 -8.49
C THR A 578 -5.11 -17.82 -8.51
N PRO A 579 -6.30 -17.48 -7.98
CA PRO A 579 -6.74 -16.09 -7.87
C PRO A 579 -5.71 -15.18 -7.16
N ASP A 580 -5.02 -15.67 -6.13
CA ASP A 580 -4.12 -14.88 -5.27
C ASP A 580 -2.81 -14.43 -5.91
N THR A 581 -2.45 -15.03 -7.04
CA THR A 581 -1.25 -14.68 -7.78
C THR A 581 -1.24 -13.21 -8.26
N ARG A 582 -2.40 -12.66 -8.63
CA ARG A 582 -2.58 -11.41 -9.41
C ARG A 582 -1.63 -11.37 -10.61
N GLY A 583 -2.13 -11.85 -11.75
CA GLY A 583 -1.34 -12.13 -12.96
C GLY A 583 -0.60 -10.93 -13.55
N THR A 584 0.24 -11.23 -14.53
CA THR A 584 0.90 -10.23 -15.40
C THR A 584 0.11 -10.07 -16.69
N TYR A 585 0.21 -8.90 -17.33
CA TYR A 585 -0.38 -8.69 -18.64
C TYR A 585 0.40 -9.47 -19.70
N LEU A 586 -0.32 -10.14 -20.61
CA LEU A 586 0.26 -10.83 -21.76
C LEU A 586 0.23 -9.93 -23.00
N GLY A 587 1.38 -9.35 -23.35
CA GLY A 587 1.50 -8.48 -24.51
C GLY A 587 1.49 -9.23 -25.85
N ASN A 588 1.00 -8.58 -26.90
CA ASN A 588 0.95 -9.14 -28.26
C ASN A 588 2.32 -9.64 -28.80
N ARG A 589 3.43 -9.03 -28.37
CA ARG A 589 4.79 -9.40 -28.84
C ARG A 589 5.28 -10.73 -28.27
N GLU A 590 4.92 -11.04 -27.03
CA GLU A 590 5.37 -12.23 -26.30
C GLU A 590 4.36 -13.38 -26.36
N ARG A 591 3.09 -13.08 -26.65
CA ARG A 591 1.97 -14.05 -26.77
C ARG A 591 2.34 -15.33 -27.52
N ALA A 592 2.91 -15.20 -28.72
CA ALA A 592 3.27 -16.36 -29.54
C ALA A 592 4.41 -17.20 -28.92
N ALA A 593 5.34 -16.56 -28.19
CA ALA A 593 6.43 -17.25 -27.51
C ALA A 593 5.93 -17.99 -26.27
N ILE A 594 5.04 -17.38 -25.48
CA ILE A 594 4.41 -18.02 -24.33
C ILE A 594 3.52 -19.17 -24.76
N TYR A 595 2.72 -19.01 -25.82
CA TYR A 595 1.91 -20.11 -26.36
C TYR A 595 2.75 -21.31 -26.79
N ARG A 596 3.86 -21.09 -27.52
CA ARG A 596 4.77 -22.18 -27.92
C ARG A 596 5.38 -22.87 -26.69
N TYR A 597 5.79 -22.10 -25.69
CA TYR A 597 6.30 -22.63 -24.44
C TYR A 597 5.24 -23.49 -23.73
N ALA A 598 4.02 -22.96 -23.59
CA ALA A 598 2.89 -23.66 -22.99
C ALA A 598 2.58 -24.98 -23.72
N THR A 599 2.63 -24.98 -25.06
CA THR A 599 2.40 -26.18 -25.87
C THR A 599 3.52 -27.21 -25.69
N GLN A 600 4.78 -26.75 -25.60
CA GLN A 600 5.93 -27.63 -25.43
C GLN A 600 5.95 -28.30 -24.05
N HIS A 601 5.50 -27.59 -23.03
CA HIS A 601 5.48 -28.03 -21.63
C HIS A 601 4.08 -28.47 -21.17
N ALA A 602 3.14 -28.73 -22.09
CA ALA A 602 1.74 -28.96 -21.77
C ALA A 602 1.52 -30.14 -20.81
N ALA A 603 2.34 -31.20 -20.92
CA ALA A 603 2.28 -32.37 -20.05
C ALA A 603 2.72 -32.07 -18.60
N GLU A 604 3.51 -31.01 -18.39
CA GLU A 604 4.04 -30.65 -17.07
C GLU A 604 3.06 -29.79 -16.27
N PHE A 605 2.00 -29.25 -16.87
CA PHE A 605 1.01 -28.42 -16.17
C PHE A 605 -0.18 -29.24 -15.67
N THR A 606 -0.73 -28.86 -14.51
CA THR A 606 -1.93 -29.50 -13.92
C THR A 606 -3.23 -29.19 -14.67
N THR A 607 -3.18 -28.32 -15.68
CA THR A 607 -4.34 -27.94 -16.51
C THR A 607 -3.89 -27.89 -17.95
N ALA A 608 -4.52 -28.70 -18.80
CA ALA A 608 -4.23 -28.70 -20.22
C ALA A 608 -4.79 -27.43 -20.91
N PRO A 609 -4.21 -27.01 -22.06
CA PRO A 609 -4.66 -25.81 -22.77
C PRO A 609 -6.15 -25.81 -23.14
N ASP A 610 -6.70 -26.99 -23.48
CA ASP A 610 -8.10 -27.19 -23.88
C ASP A 610 -9.06 -27.36 -22.69
N GLU A 611 -8.52 -27.57 -21.49
CA GLU A 611 -9.26 -27.66 -20.23
C GLU A 611 -9.31 -26.31 -19.50
N ALA A 612 -8.51 -25.33 -19.93
CA ALA A 612 -8.48 -24.00 -19.33
C ALA A 612 -9.82 -23.27 -19.52
N ALA A 613 -10.50 -22.98 -18.40
CA ALA A 613 -11.76 -22.23 -18.40
C ALA A 613 -11.63 -20.84 -19.03
N ASP A 614 -10.49 -20.17 -18.79
CA ASP A 614 -10.07 -18.97 -19.48
C ASP A 614 -8.63 -19.16 -19.98
N PHE A 615 -8.51 -19.30 -21.29
CA PHE A 615 -7.25 -19.54 -21.97
C PHE A 615 -6.26 -18.37 -21.85
N GLU A 616 -6.74 -17.12 -21.86
CA GLU A 616 -5.87 -15.95 -21.72
C GLU A 616 -5.31 -15.85 -20.31
N SER A 617 -6.16 -16.04 -19.30
CA SER A 617 -5.75 -16.10 -17.90
C SER A 617 -4.76 -17.24 -17.64
N TRP A 618 -5.00 -18.41 -18.25
CA TRP A 618 -4.08 -19.55 -18.17
C TRP A 618 -2.71 -19.24 -18.82
N LEU A 619 -2.68 -18.61 -20.00
CA LEU A 619 -1.41 -18.19 -20.61
C LEU A 619 -0.67 -17.15 -19.76
N CYS A 620 -1.37 -16.26 -19.07
CA CYS A 620 -0.76 -15.32 -18.12
C CYS A 620 -0.12 -16.07 -16.93
N ALA A 621 -0.78 -17.11 -16.42
CA ALA A 621 -0.21 -17.98 -15.38
C ALA A 621 1.03 -18.74 -15.89
N VAL A 622 1.01 -19.26 -17.11
CA VAL A 622 2.17 -19.91 -17.74
C VAL A 622 3.33 -18.93 -17.93
N LYS A 623 3.05 -17.70 -18.39
CA LYS A 623 4.07 -16.64 -18.47
C LYS A 623 4.74 -16.44 -17.12
N LEU A 624 3.96 -16.36 -16.05
CA LEU A 624 4.49 -16.13 -14.71
C LEU A 624 5.29 -17.33 -14.18
N ALA A 625 4.76 -18.55 -14.34
CA ALA A 625 5.46 -19.77 -13.97
C ALA A 625 6.82 -19.87 -14.68
N ARG A 626 6.87 -19.48 -15.95
CA ARG A 626 8.11 -19.42 -16.72
C ARG A 626 9.10 -18.37 -16.19
N ILE A 627 8.63 -17.17 -15.86
CA ILE A 627 9.48 -16.11 -15.27
C ILE A 627 10.15 -16.62 -13.99
N ILE A 628 9.37 -17.22 -13.09
CA ILE A 628 9.86 -17.74 -11.81
C ILE A 628 10.79 -18.94 -12.04
N ARG A 629 10.50 -19.80 -13.03
CA ARG A 629 11.39 -20.90 -13.38
C ARG A 629 12.75 -20.40 -13.86
N GLU A 630 12.77 -19.44 -14.78
CA GLU A 630 14.01 -18.85 -15.29
C GLU A 630 14.80 -18.13 -14.18
N TRP A 631 14.11 -17.51 -13.20
CA TRP A 631 14.75 -16.98 -11.99
C TRP A 631 15.43 -18.07 -11.15
N ILE A 632 14.72 -19.16 -10.87
CA ILE A 632 15.27 -20.31 -10.15
C ILE A 632 16.50 -20.88 -10.87
N ASP A 633 16.48 -20.91 -12.21
CA ASP A 633 17.60 -21.33 -13.06
C ASP A 633 18.78 -20.33 -13.11
N GLY A 634 18.69 -19.22 -12.36
CA GLY A 634 19.75 -18.24 -12.20
C GLY A 634 19.78 -17.12 -13.25
N ALA A 635 18.67 -16.89 -13.96
CA ALA A 635 18.56 -15.74 -14.86
C ALA A 635 18.70 -14.42 -14.08
N ALA A 636 19.47 -13.49 -14.65
CA ALA A 636 19.64 -12.16 -14.05
C ALA A 636 18.31 -11.38 -14.04
N PRO A 637 18.03 -10.56 -12.99
CA PRO A 637 16.84 -9.73 -12.91
C PRO A 637 16.64 -8.86 -14.16
N GLU A 638 17.72 -8.30 -14.70
CA GLU A 638 17.71 -7.44 -15.89
C GLU A 638 17.16 -8.17 -17.11
N THR A 639 17.60 -9.42 -17.32
CA THR A 639 17.16 -10.26 -18.43
C THR A 639 15.66 -10.53 -18.34
N LEU A 640 15.16 -10.87 -17.14
CA LEU A 640 13.74 -11.18 -16.94
C LEU A 640 12.86 -9.93 -17.12
N VAL A 641 13.26 -8.83 -16.52
CA VAL A 641 12.57 -7.53 -16.62
C VAL A 641 12.44 -7.10 -18.09
N GLU A 642 13.53 -7.20 -18.86
CA GLU A 642 13.53 -6.82 -20.28
C GLU A 642 12.73 -7.80 -21.15
N GLN A 643 12.97 -9.11 -21.01
CA GLN A 643 12.34 -10.15 -21.82
C GLN A 643 10.82 -10.18 -21.65
N TYR A 644 10.33 -10.05 -20.42
CA TYR A 644 8.91 -10.17 -20.08
C TYR A 644 8.19 -8.83 -19.88
N ARG A 645 8.94 -7.72 -20.01
CA ARG A 645 8.42 -6.35 -20.01
C ARG A 645 7.64 -6.03 -18.74
N ILE A 646 8.17 -6.48 -17.61
CA ILE A 646 7.67 -6.21 -16.26
C ILE A 646 8.61 -5.21 -15.57
N GLY A 647 8.18 -4.55 -14.49
CA GLY A 647 9.10 -3.76 -13.68
C GLY A 647 9.89 -4.63 -12.69
N PRO A 648 11.08 -4.21 -12.24
CA PRO A 648 11.81 -4.90 -11.16
C PRO A 648 10.97 -5.09 -9.90
N GLY A 649 10.12 -4.12 -9.53
CA GLY A 649 9.19 -4.26 -8.40
C GLY A 649 8.07 -5.29 -8.63
N ASP A 650 7.67 -5.50 -9.88
CA ASP A 650 6.71 -6.56 -10.21
C ASP A 650 7.38 -7.92 -10.05
N LEU A 651 8.63 -8.08 -10.51
CA LEU A 651 9.40 -9.30 -10.32
C LEU A 651 9.54 -9.64 -8.82
N GLU A 652 9.98 -8.69 -7.99
CA GLU A 652 10.06 -8.86 -6.52
C GLU A 652 8.71 -9.32 -5.95
N SER A 653 7.62 -8.64 -6.31
CA SER A 653 6.27 -8.98 -5.84
C SER A 653 5.78 -10.35 -6.31
N HIS A 654 6.17 -10.77 -7.51
CA HIS A 654 5.80 -12.07 -8.06
C HIS A 654 6.53 -13.23 -7.38
N LEU A 655 7.83 -13.05 -7.10
CA LEU A 655 8.64 -14.05 -6.40
C LEU A 655 8.14 -14.24 -4.96
N GLU A 656 7.86 -13.16 -4.23
CA GLU A 656 7.32 -13.21 -2.86
C GLU A 656 5.97 -13.95 -2.82
N ARG A 657 5.04 -13.59 -3.72
CA ARG A 657 3.73 -14.26 -3.80
C ARG A 657 3.85 -15.73 -4.17
N ALA A 658 4.74 -16.08 -5.09
CA ALA A 658 4.96 -17.46 -5.46
C ALA A 658 5.51 -18.27 -4.28
N ALA A 659 6.48 -17.74 -3.53
CA ALA A 659 7.01 -18.40 -2.34
C ALA A 659 5.91 -18.66 -1.29
N TRP A 660 5.05 -17.67 -1.03
CA TRP A 660 3.92 -17.81 -0.13
C TRP A 660 2.92 -18.87 -0.61
N LEU A 661 2.50 -18.82 -1.88
CA LEU A 661 1.54 -19.78 -2.43
C LEU A 661 2.09 -21.21 -2.54
N LEU A 662 3.38 -21.37 -2.82
CA LEU A 662 4.05 -22.67 -2.76
C LEU A 662 4.02 -23.22 -1.33
N GLY A 663 4.25 -22.38 -0.31
CA GLY A 663 4.13 -22.78 1.08
C GLY A 663 2.70 -23.16 1.48
N ALA A 664 1.70 -22.44 0.96
CA ALA A 664 0.29 -22.78 1.18
C ALA A 664 -0.08 -24.12 0.50
N ALA A 665 0.40 -24.36 -0.72
CA ALA A 665 0.18 -25.62 -1.44
C ALA A 665 0.83 -26.82 -0.73
N ASP A 666 2.05 -26.62 -0.21
CA ASP A 666 2.80 -27.60 0.59
C ASP A 666 2.02 -27.98 1.87
N ALA A 667 1.56 -26.98 2.63
CA ALA A 667 0.75 -27.22 3.83
C ALA A 667 -0.58 -27.93 3.54
N LEU A 668 -1.19 -27.67 2.37
CA LEU A 668 -2.40 -28.38 1.93
C LEU A 668 -2.09 -29.82 1.51
N ALA A 669 -0.96 -30.08 0.87
CA ALA A 669 -0.51 -31.44 0.56
C ALA A 669 -0.29 -32.25 1.84
N ASP A 670 0.35 -31.66 2.85
CA ASP A 670 0.51 -32.26 4.18
C ASP A 670 -0.85 -32.56 4.84
N THR A 671 -1.81 -31.62 4.75
CA THR A 671 -3.16 -31.80 5.31
C THR A 671 -3.95 -32.92 4.59
N LEU A 672 -3.60 -33.23 3.35
CA LEU A 672 -4.17 -34.33 2.57
C LEU A 672 -3.46 -35.66 2.79
N ASP A 673 -2.43 -35.72 3.65
CA ASP A 673 -1.51 -36.85 3.78
C ASP A 673 -0.90 -37.28 2.42
N SER A 674 -0.64 -36.30 1.54
CA SER A 674 -0.12 -36.51 0.19
C SER A 674 1.41 -36.62 0.17
N GLU A 675 1.96 -37.47 -0.72
CA GLU A 675 3.42 -37.57 -0.93
C GLU A 675 3.98 -36.49 -1.90
N VAL A 676 3.16 -35.52 -2.32
CA VAL A 676 3.54 -34.47 -3.28
C VAL A 676 4.53 -33.48 -2.65
N SER A 677 5.82 -33.66 -2.92
CA SER A 677 6.90 -32.82 -2.37
C SER A 677 7.39 -31.71 -3.31
N VAL A 678 6.83 -31.61 -4.52
CA VAL A 678 7.32 -30.66 -5.55
C VAL A 678 7.12 -29.20 -5.12
N PHE A 679 6.08 -28.90 -4.33
CA PHE A 679 5.84 -27.55 -3.81
C PHE A 679 6.94 -27.09 -2.84
N ALA A 680 7.25 -27.89 -1.81
CA ALA A 680 8.37 -27.66 -0.90
C ALA A 680 9.70 -27.47 -1.67
N SER A 681 10.03 -28.40 -2.56
CA SER A 681 11.29 -28.38 -3.31
C SER A 681 11.45 -27.09 -4.14
N VAL A 682 10.40 -26.67 -4.84
CA VAL A 682 10.44 -25.45 -5.66
C VAL A 682 10.52 -24.20 -4.79
N ARG A 683 9.87 -24.21 -3.61
CA ARG A 683 9.97 -23.11 -2.65
C ARG A 683 11.39 -22.95 -2.09
N GLU A 684 12.05 -24.06 -1.77
CA GLU A 684 13.45 -24.05 -1.32
C GLU A 684 14.40 -23.53 -2.40
N ASP A 685 14.23 -23.99 -3.64
CA ASP A 685 15.01 -23.50 -4.79
C ASP A 685 14.79 -22.00 -5.02
N LEU A 686 13.54 -21.53 -4.91
CA LEU A 686 13.18 -20.12 -5.04
C LEU A 686 13.83 -19.27 -3.94
N ALA A 687 13.81 -19.74 -2.69
CA ALA A 687 14.45 -19.06 -1.57
C ALA A 687 15.97 -18.97 -1.78
N ALA A 688 16.62 -20.09 -2.13
CA ALA A 688 18.06 -20.13 -2.38
C ALA A 688 18.50 -19.18 -3.50
N SER A 689 17.75 -19.12 -4.61
CA SER A 689 18.03 -18.19 -5.70
C SER A 689 17.80 -16.73 -5.32
N THR A 690 16.80 -16.45 -4.47
CA THR A 690 16.52 -15.10 -3.95
C THR A 690 17.62 -14.62 -3.01
N ASP A 691 18.07 -15.48 -2.09
CA ASP A 691 19.18 -15.19 -1.18
C ASP A 691 20.50 -14.97 -1.95
N ALA A 692 20.77 -15.82 -2.95
CA ALA A 692 21.96 -15.69 -3.78
C ALA A 692 22.00 -14.35 -4.53
N GLU A 693 20.86 -13.84 -5.01
CA GLU A 693 20.78 -12.53 -5.64
C GLU A 693 20.89 -11.39 -4.63
N GLY A 694 20.29 -11.53 -3.44
CA GLY A 694 20.46 -10.59 -2.34
C GLY A 694 21.94 -10.43 -1.94
N ASP A 695 22.67 -11.53 -1.86
CA ASP A 695 24.11 -11.55 -1.59
C ASP A 695 24.93 -10.91 -2.71
N ARG A 696 24.53 -11.08 -3.98
CA ARG A 696 25.19 -10.38 -5.11
C ARG A 696 25.01 -8.87 -5.01
N ARG A 697 23.81 -8.39 -4.66
CA ARG A 697 23.54 -6.95 -4.48
C ARG A 697 24.30 -6.34 -3.29
N ARG A 698 24.60 -7.13 -2.25
CA ARG A 698 25.33 -6.68 -1.06
C ARG A 698 26.87 -6.68 -1.23
N ARG A 699 27.40 -7.29 -2.29
CA ARG A 699 28.84 -7.28 -2.56
C ARG A 699 29.20 -6.03 -3.37
N PRO A 700 30.17 -5.21 -2.90
CA PRO A 700 30.59 -3.98 -3.57
C PRO A 700 31.28 -4.22 -4.92
#